data_AF-A0A7X7HAJ3-F1
#
_entry.id   AF-A0A7X7HAJ3-F1
#
_cell.length_a   1.000
_cell.length_b   1.000
_cell.length_c   1.000
_cell.angle_alpha   90.00
_cell.angle_beta   90.00
_cell.angle_gamma   90.00
#
_symmetry.space_group_name_H-M   'P 1'
#
loop_
_entity.id
_entity.type
_entity.pdbx_description
1 polymer ?
#
loop_
_entity_poly.entity_id
_entity_poly.type
_entity_poly.pdbx_seq_one_letter_code
_entity_poly.pdbx_strand_id
1 'polypeptide(L)'
;MIFSHKKINLDQQNPNYKQGLKYELGVEVSKNYNKALEYYKRGAEEGDHISAVKVKNANINFIHQLLNILIMIGAFIYGALENKIWLSFIIVGLTWVTISILDIRRYWHRKSYAYFVNYAMLFTGLVIMLPLSAIIPYLNGITYVPLVILLAAAIFVSVAGIILFIDKRELSNAIVAVFGIIVTVFAIVAYNIDTPDKLFAYREIDGKIEIIRYRSSKSNVVIPRKINNLPVVSIGSNAFANAGITHIKIEDNIKTIKSEAFANNPFLVEVILPDDVQIGEAVFYNCSALESVVLPQSLTEIPESMFFGAYRLKTIKIPESVQSIGDMAFAYAIRLEDITLPDNLLSIGQYAFYANKSLKSIELPDTIQELGIGIFSEASSLEEINLPTQIDAIPQYMFENNQAFVNFEIPSHIKSIGAYAFSGNINLQSITFHDDIEYIGEGAFKDNYKLDDVILPPNITVVENNTFENNYALKSIVIPSNVKQIGIGAFRNNRTLETVTLPEGLEIIGSTAFESDTKLATINLPNSITFIGSRTFYNNQSLTSIVLPNQLVKIEDSAFRNAKNLSEVVFPSTLEEIGDNAFQNVPLENVVLPSSVKKIGVYAFYNNQEIQNLSLNEELESIGDYAFYNIRNITSIILPERLSYIGQAVFANSSDLESIWIPSSVEVIGANAFYACTELTISIEATQIPDAWHPNWNFSNLPVLVGVESQN
;
A
#
# COMPACT_ATOMS: atom_id res chain seq x y z
N MET A 1 -3.26 -74.78 -11.89
CA MET A 1 -2.85 -75.92 -11.03
C MET A 1 -3.81 -75.90 -9.84
N ILE A 2 -4.78 -76.80 -9.64
CA ILE A 2 -4.79 -78.27 -9.61
C ILE A 2 -6.23 -78.68 -9.95
N PHE A 3 -6.48 -79.45 -11.03
CA PHE A 3 -7.72 -80.23 -11.16
C PHE A 3 -7.45 -81.48 -12.03
N SER A 4 -7.01 -82.56 -11.37
CA SER A 4 -7.14 -83.91 -11.93
C SER A 4 -8.63 -84.23 -12.04
N HIS A 5 -9.12 -84.47 -13.25
CA HIS A 5 -10.49 -84.91 -13.50
C HIS A 5 -10.68 -86.33 -12.94
N LYS A 6 -11.22 -86.44 -11.72
CA LYS A 6 -11.97 -87.64 -11.33
C LYS A 6 -13.41 -87.43 -11.76
N LYS A 7 -13.84 -88.12 -12.82
CA LYS A 7 -15.27 -88.29 -13.15
C LYS A 7 -15.95 -88.88 -11.91
N ILE A 8 -16.76 -88.08 -11.23
CA ILE A 8 -17.66 -88.58 -10.19
C ILE A 8 -18.82 -89.24 -10.92
N ASN A 9 -18.96 -90.55 -10.73
CA ASN A 9 -20.05 -91.33 -11.30
C ASN A 9 -21.33 -91.05 -10.49
N LEU A 10 -22.32 -90.39 -11.11
CA LEU A 10 -23.56 -89.98 -10.45
C LEU A 10 -24.44 -91.17 -10.04
N ASP A 11 -24.18 -92.37 -10.54
CA ASP A 11 -25.00 -93.55 -10.28
C ASP A 11 -24.68 -94.30 -8.97
N GLN A 12 -23.70 -93.81 -8.19
CA GLN A 12 -23.35 -94.36 -6.87
C GLN A 12 -23.43 -93.34 -5.71
N GLN A 13 -24.23 -92.28 -5.84
CA GLN A 13 -24.36 -91.26 -4.78
C GLN A 13 -25.59 -91.46 -3.89
N ASN A 14 -25.42 -91.11 -2.60
CA ASN A 14 -26.44 -91.17 -1.56
C ASN A 14 -27.76 -90.48 -2.01
N PRO A 15 -28.93 -91.12 -1.86
CA PRO A 15 -30.22 -90.56 -2.28
C PRO A 15 -30.54 -89.19 -1.68
N ASN A 16 -30.18 -88.98 -0.40
CA ASN A 16 -30.40 -87.72 0.30
C ASN A 16 -29.52 -86.59 -0.27
N TYR A 17 -28.30 -86.89 -0.73
CA TYR A 17 -27.48 -85.89 -1.43
C TYR A 17 -28.14 -85.46 -2.74
N LYS A 18 -28.61 -86.41 -3.55
CA LYS A 18 -29.32 -86.10 -4.82
C LYS A 18 -30.57 -85.26 -4.56
N GLN A 19 -31.31 -85.55 -3.50
CA GLN A 19 -32.54 -84.83 -3.19
C GLN A 19 -32.28 -83.45 -2.60
N GLY A 20 -31.26 -83.30 -1.76
CA GLY A 20 -30.75 -81.99 -1.33
C GLY A 20 -30.34 -81.14 -2.53
N LEU A 21 -29.70 -81.76 -3.53
CA LEU A 21 -29.27 -81.09 -4.75
C LEU A 21 -30.45 -80.60 -5.60
N LYS A 22 -31.55 -81.37 -5.68
CA LYS A 22 -32.78 -80.92 -6.37
C LYS A 22 -33.35 -79.66 -5.74
N TYR A 23 -33.46 -79.61 -4.40
CA TYR A 23 -33.94 -78.42 -3.69
C TYR A 23 -32.93 -77.25 -3.69
N GLU A 24 -31.63 -77.53 -3.72
CA GLU A 24 -30.58 -76.50 -3.83
C GLU A 24 -30.61 -75.84 -5.21
N LEU A 25 -30.82 -76.63 -6.27
CA LEU A 25 -30.81 -76.17 -7.65
C LEU A 25 -32.19 -75.74 -8.17
N GLY A 26 -33.27 -76.10 -7.48
CA GLY A 26 -34.64 -75.85 -7.93
C GLY A 26 -35.02 -76.65 -9.17
N VAL A 27 -34.43 -77.84 -9.34
CA VAL A 27 -34.67 -78.72 -10.49
C VAL A 27 -35.77 -79.70 -10.10
N GLU A 28 -36.89 -79.65 -10.82
CA GLU A 28 -38.14 -80.41 -10.57
C GLU A 28 -38.89 -80.03 -9.27
N VAL A 29 -38.30 -79.20 -8.40
CA VAL A 29 -38.90 -78.67 -7.17
C VAL A 29 -38.59 -77.18 -7.01
N SER A 30 -39.38 -76.44 -6.21
CA SER A 30 -39.04 -75.04 -5.91
C SER A 30 -37.76 -74.96 -5.08
N LYS A 31 -36.90 -74.01 -5.45
CA LYS A 31 -35.61 -73.82 -4.78
C LYS A 31 -35.84 -73.49 -3.31
N ASN A 32 -35.32 -74.34 -2.41
CA ASN A 32 -35.50 -74.17 -0.97
C ASN A 32 -34.25 -74.64 -0.24
N TYR A 33 -33.41 -73.68 0.16
CA TYR A 33 -32.09 -73.96 0.71
C TYR A 33 -32.15 -74.62 2.10
N ASN A 34 -33.17 -74.32 2.90
CA ASN A 34 -33.35 -74.92 4.21
C ASN A 34 -33.71 -76.41 4.09
N LYS A 35 -34.63 -76.75 3.16
CA LYS A 35 -34.92 -78.14 2.82
C LYS A 35 -33.69 -78.86 2.24
N ALA A 36 -32.95 -78.20 1.35
CA ALA A 36 -31.72 -78.77 0.79
C ALA A 36 -30.70 -79.11 1.88
N LEU A 37 -30.47 -78.19 2.83
CA LEU A 37 -29.57 -78.39 3.95
C LEU A 37 -30.04 -79.51 4.88
N GLU A 38 -31.35 -79.69 5.07
CA GLU A 38 -31.90 -80.79 5.86
C GLU A 38 -31.61 -82.15 5.23
N TYR A 39 -31.78 -82.27 3.91
CA TYR A 39 -31.40 -83.48 3.17
C TYR A 39 -29.89 -83.73 3.19
N TYR A 40 -29.05 -82.68 3.11
CA TYR A 40 -27.61 -82.83 3.27
C TYR A 40 -27.20 -83.22 4.70
N LYS A 41 -27.92 -82.78 5.75
CA LYS A 41 -27.67 -83.26 7.11
C LYS A 41 -27.95 -84.76 7.23
N ARG A 42 -29.09 -85.21 6.71
CA ARG A 42 -29.44 -86.64 6.68
C ARG A 42 -28.45 -87.47 5.87
N GLY A 43 -28.03 -86.99 4.70
CA GLY A 43 -26.98 -87.65 3.90
C GLY A 43 -25.63 -87.71 4.62
N ALA A 44 -25.26 -86.66 5.36
CA ALA A 44 -24.03 -86.63 6.15
C ALA A 44 -24.05 -87.63 7.31
N GLU A 45 -25.19 -87.77 7.99
CA GLU A 45 -25.41 -88.73 9.07
C GLU A 45 -25.35 -90.19 8.58
N GLU A 46 -25.75 -90.44 7.33
CA GLU A 46 -25.59 -91.73 6.64
C GLU A 46 -24.16 -92.00 6.12
N GLY A 47 -23.20 -91.13 6.47
CA GLY A 47 -21.79 -91.29 6.12
C GLY A 47 -21.39 -90.75 4.74
N ASP A 48 -22.27 -90.03 4.04
CA ASP A 48 -21.90 -89.38 2.77
C ASP A 48 -21.01 -88.15 3.03
N HIS A 49 -19.72 -88.32 2.74
CA HIS A 49 -18.71 -87.28 2.92
C HIS A 49 -19.06 -85.98 2.16
N ILE A 50 -19.73 -86.07 1.01
CA ILE A 50 -20.05 -84.90 0.19
C ILE A 50 -21.14 -84.06 0.86
N SER A 51 -22.18 -84.71 1.36
CA SER A 51 -23.21 -84.07 2.18
C SER A 51 -22.64 -83.47 3.48
N ALA A 52 -21.71 -84.15 4.15
CA ALA A 52 -21.05 -83.64 5.35
C ALA A 52 -20.26 -82.34 5.10
N VAL A 53 -19.56 -82.26 3.96
CA VAL A 53 -18.87 -81.03 3.53
C VAL A 53 -19.86 -79.90 3.25
N LYS A 54 -21.00 -80.18 2.63
CA LYS A 54 -22.07 -79.19 2.38
C LYS A 54 -22.63 -78.62 3.69
N VAL A 55 -22.85 -79.46 4.71
CA VAL A 55 -23.35 -79.03 6.02
C VAL A 55 -22.32 -78.18 6.78
N LYS A 56 -21.05 -78.62 6.82
CA LYS A 56 -19.97 -77.87 7.49
C LYS A 56 -19.78 -76.48 6.91
N ASN A 57 -19.90 -76.35 5.59
CA ASN A 57 -19.74 -75.08 4.89
C ASN A 57 -20.91 -74.11 5.10
N ALA A 58 -22.08 -74.54 5.58
CA ALA A 58 -23.23 -73.66 5.81
C ALA A 58 -23.02 -72.72 7.02
N ASN A 59 -22.29 -73.13 8.05
CA ASN A 59 -22.11 -72.37 9.30
C ASN A 59 -21.05 -71.25 9.23
N ILE A 60 -20.17 -71.22 8.22
CA ILE A 60 -19.06 -70.26 8.11
C ILE A 60 -19.53 -68.85 7.65
N ASN A 61 -20.78 -68.73 7.20
CA ASN A 61 -21.29 -67.60 6.40
C ASN A 61 -21.45 -66.27 7.16
N PHE A 62 -21.93 -66.30 8.40
CA PHE A 62 -22.39 -65.08 9.08
C PHE A 62 -21.24 -64.17 9.55
N ILE A 63 -20.17 -64.75 10.10
CA ILE A 63 -19.04 -64.00 10.68
C ILE A 63 -18.22 -63.26 9.59
N HIS A 64 -18.03 -63.89 8.43
CA HIS A 64 -17.27 -63.28 7.32
C HIS A 64 -18.03 -62.14 6.66
N GLN A 65 -19.36 -62.23 6.55
CA GLN A 65 -20.18 -61.15 6.00
C GLN A 65 -20.12 -59.90 6.89
N LEU A 66 -20.16 -60.07 8.22
CA LEU A 66 -20.09 -58.96 9.16
C LEU A 66 -18.73 -58.25 9.13
N LEU A 67 -17.62 -59.00 9.08
CA LEU A 67 -16.27 -58.43 9.03
C LEU A 67 -16.05 -57.59 7.75
N ASN A 68 -16.58 -58.04 6.61
CA ASN A 68 -16.45 -57.33 5.34
C ASN A 68 -17.28 -56.04 5.29
N ILE A 69 -18.47 -56.03 5.91
CA ILE A 69 -19.29 -54.81 6.02
C ILE A 69 -18.54 -53.74 6.83
N LEU A 70 -17.86 -54.13 7.91
CA LEU A 70 -17.05 -53.21 8.71
C LEU A 70 -15.86 -52.64 7.93
N ILE A 71 -15.19 -53.45 7.10
CA ILE A 71 -14.09 -53.00 6.22
C ILE A 71 -14.59 -51.99 5.17
N MET A 72 -15.75 -52.23 4.57
CA MET A 72 -16.34 -51.32 3.58
C MET A 72 -16.72 -49.96 4.18
N ILE A 73 -17.28 -49.96 5.40
CA ILE A 73 -17.63 -48.72 6.12
C ILE A 73 -16.36 -47.93 6.47
N GLY A 74 -15.32 -48.60 6.99
CA GLY A 74 -14.03 -47.96 7.29
C GLY A 74 -13.34 -47.37 6.07
N ALA A 75 -13.41 -48.05 4.92
CA ALA A 75 -12.81 -47.58 3.67
C ALA A 75 -13.50 -46.32 3.11
N PHE A 76 -14.82 -46.22 3.24
CA PHE A 76 -15.58 -45.02 2.83
C PHE A 76 -15.29 -43.83 3.74
N ILE A 77 -15.21 -44.05 5.06
CA ILE A 77 -14.86 -42.99 6.03
C ILE A 77 -13.45 -42.47 5.75
N TYR A 78 -12.49 -43.35 5.50
CA TYR A 78 -11.11 -42.96 5.20
C TYR A 78 -10.98 -42.15 3.90
N GLY A 79 -11.62 -42.57 2.81
CA GLY A 79 -11.52 -41.83 1.54
C GLY A 79 -12.28 -40.51 1.53
N ALA A 80 -13.32 -40.35 2.35
CA ALA A 80 -13.99 -39.07 2.56
C ALA A 80 -13.13 -38.08 3.36
N LEU A 81 -12.43 -38.55 4.40
CA LEU A 81 -11.54 -37.71 5.21
C LEU A 81 -10.30 -37.22 4.43
N GLU A 82 -9.77 -38.05 3.52
CA GLU A 82 -8.56 -37.75 2.74
C GLU A 82 -8.85 -37.14 1.35
N ASN A 83 -10.12 -36.79 1.06
CA ASN A 83 -10.60 -36.30 -0.24
C ASN A 83 -10.18 -37.19 -1.43
N LYS A 84 -10.09 -38.51 -1.19
CA LYS A 84 -9.65 -39.55 -2.12
C LYS A 84 -10.69 -40.65 -2.21
N ILE A 85 -11.93 -40.26 -2.50
CA ILE A 85 -13.11 -41.14 -2.60
C ILE A 85 -12.87 -42.32 -3.57
N TRP A 86 -12.07 -42.12 -4.61
CA TRP A 86 -11.70 -43.18 -5.55
C TRP A 86 -10.98 -44.37 -4.89
N LEU A 87 -10.19 -44.13 -3.84
CA LEU A 87 -9.47 -45.17 -3.10
C LEU A 87 -10.43 -46.08 -2.32
N SER A 88 -11.52 -45.51 -1.80
CA SER A 88 -12.60 -46.26 -1.13
C SER A 88 -13.24 -47.26 -2.07
N PHE A 89 -13.50 -46.86 -3.32
CA PHE A 89 -14.09 -47.75 -4.33
C PHE A 89 -13.14 -48.91 -4.71
N ILE A 90 -11.83 -48.67 -4.74
CA ILE A 90 -10.84 -49.74 -4.97
C ILE A 90 -10.85 -50.75 -3.82
N ILE A 91 -10.82 -50.27 -2.57
CA ILE A 91 -10.80 -51.15 -1.39
C ILE A 91 -12.10 -51.96 -1.29
N VAL A 92 -13.25 -51.32 -1.50
CA VAL A 92 -14.56 -52.00 -1.49
C VAL A 92 -14.64 -53.06 -2.59
N GLY A 93 -14.17 -52.74 -3.79
CA GLY A 93 -14.21 -53.71 -4.89
C GLY A 93 -13.20 -54.85 -4.75
N LEU A 94 -12.00 -54.61 -4.20
CA LEU A 94 -11.06 -55.68 -3.84
C LEU A 94 -11.67 -56.61 -2.76
N THR A 95 -12.37 -56.05 -1.78
CA THR A 95 -13.06 -56.82 -0.74
C THR A 95 -14.15 -57.70 -1.35
N TRP A 96 -14.94 -57.17 -2.29
CA TRP A 96 -15.96 -57.91 -3.03
C TRP A 96 -15.39 -59.02 -3.93
N VAL A 97 -14.27 -58.77 -4.60
CA VAL A 97 -13.55 -59.81 -5.35
C VAL A 97 -13.09 -60.92 -4.41
N THR A 98 -12.58 -60.57 -3.23
CA THR A 98 -12.11 -61.55 -2.23
C THR A 98 -13.25 -62.40 -1.68
N ILE A 99 -14.42 -61.80 -1.39
CA ILE A 99 -15.65 -62.53 -1.01
C ILE A 99 -16.04 -63.50 -2.12
N SER A 100 -16.04 -63.03 -3.36
CA SER A 100 -16.42 -63.83 -4.53
C SER A 100 -15.47 -65.02 -4.73
N ILE A 101 -14.17 -64.86 -4.47
CA ILE A 101 -13.16 -65.93 -4.52
C ILE A 101 -13.35 -66.96 -3.40
N LEU A 102 -13.65 -66.51 -2.18
CA LEU A 102 -13.84 -67.38 -1.02
C LEU A 102 -15.14 -68.19 -1.10
N ASP A 103 -16.23 -67.58 -1.57
CA ASP A 103 -17.53 -68.25 -1.74
C ASP A 103 -17.62 -69.13 -3.00
N ILE A 104 -16.69 -69.02 -3.96
CA ILE A 104 -16.63 -69.85 -5.17
C ILE A 104 -16.57 -71.36 -4.87
N ARG A 105 -15.97 -71.75 -3.74
CA ARG A 105 -15.92 -73.16 -3.34
C ARG A 105 -17.29 -73.73 -2.96
N ARG A 106 -18.31 -72.89 -2.70
CA ARG A 106 -19.66 -73.32 -2.31
C ARG A 106 -20.56 -73.69 -3.50
N TYR A 107 -20.32 -73.16 -4.69
CA TYR A 107 -21.17 -73.36 -5.88
C TYR A 107 -20.42 -74.02 -7.02
N TRP A 108 -20.24 -75.34 -6.94
CA TRP A 108 -19.58 -76.11 -7.98
C TRP A 108 -20.52 -76.50 -9.13
N HIS A 109 -20.77 -75.58 -10.07
CA HIS A 109 -21.05 -75.88 -11.48
C HIS A 109 -20.90 -74.64 -12.39
N ARG A 110 -20.75 -74.87 -13.71
CA ARG A 110 -20.43 -73.91 -14.81
C ARG A 110 -21.08 -72.50 -14.76
N LYS A 111 -22.22 -72.29 -14.10
CA LYS A 111 -22.87 -70.97 -13.99
C LYS A 111 -22.18 -70.01 -13.00
N SER A 112 -21.47 -70.53 -11.99
CA SER A 112 -20.75 -69.72 -10.99
C SER A 112 -19.50 -69.04 -11.55
N TYR A 113 -18.87 -69.65 -12.56
CA TYR A 113 -17.70 -69.10 -13.24
C TYR A 113 -18.07 -67.86 -14.06
N ALA A 114 -19.28 -67.81 -14.64
CA ALA A 114 -19.79 -66.65 -15.37
C ALA A 114 -20.04 -65.47 -14.42
N TYR A 115 -20.58 -65.69 -13.22
CA TYR A 115 -20.73 -64.63 -12.22
C TYR A 115 -19.37 -64.09 -11.75
N PHE A 116 -18.39 -64.97 -11.53
CA PHE A 116 -17.03 -64.56 -11.16
C PHE A 116 -16.35 -63.72 -12.24
N VAL A 117 -16.40 -64.17 -13.50
CA VAL A 117 -15.85 -63.44 -14.63
C VAL A 117 -16.58 -62.10 -14.84
N ASN A 118 -17.90 -62.06 -14.63
CA ASN A 118 -18.68 -60.81 -14.72
C ASN A 118 -18.31 -59.79 -13.66
N TYR A 119 -18.18 -60.18 -12.38
CA TYR A 119 -17.78 -59.25 -11.32
C TYR A 119 -16.31 -58.83 -11.44
N ALA A 120 -15.42 -59.75 -11.85
CA ALA A 120 -14.02 -59.44 -12.10
C ALA A 120 -13.85 -58.49 -13.29
N MET A 121 -14.59 -58.69 -14.39
CA MET A 121 -14.53 -57.81 -15.58
C MET A 121 -15.08 -56.41 -15.31
N LEU A 122 -16.21 -56.29 -14.60
CA LEU A 122 -16.75 -55.00 -14.14
C LEU A 122 -15.76 -54.25 -13.26
N PHE A 123 -15.08 -54.99 -12.35
CA PHE A 123 -14.08 -54.42 -11.47
C PHE A 123 -12.80 -54.00 -12.21
N THR A 124 -12.26 -54.81 -13.13
CA THR A 124 -11.13 -54.37 -13.99
C THR A 124 -11.50 -53.19 -14.87
N GLY A 125 -12.74 -53.11 -15.38
CA GLY A 125 -13.22 -51.95 -16.12
C GLY A 125 -13.22 -50.68 -15.28
N LEU A 126 -13.75 -50.74 -14.06
CA LEU A 126 -13.75 -49.61 -13.11
C LEU A 126 -12.32 -49.20 -12.68
N VAL A 127 -11.43 -50.15 -12.45
CA VAL A 127 -10.04 -49.91 -12.02
C VAL A 127 -9.16 -49.37 -13.15
N ILE A 128 -9.40 -49.78 -14.41
CA ILE A 128 -8.70 -49.26 -15.59
C ILE A 128 -9.25 -47.88 -16.01
N MET A 129 -10.53 -47.58 -15.74
CA MET A 129 -11.16 -46.32 -16.14
C MET A 129 -10.78 -45.11 -15.26
N LEU A 130 -10.37 -45.31 -14.01
CA LEU A 130 -10.01 -44.22 -13.09
C LEU A 130 -8.66 -43.53 -13.40
N PRO A 131 -7.62 -44.20 -13.88
CA PRO A 131 -6.38 -43.55 -14.33
C PRO A 131 -6.50 -42.82 -15.66
N LEU A 132 -7.40 -43.26 -16.56
CA LEU A 132 -7.54 -42.67 -17.90
C LEU A 132 -8.16 -41.27 -17.86
N SER A 133 -9.06 -40.98 -16.91
CA SER A 133 -9.63 -39.64 -16.73
C SER A 133 -8.61 -38.58 -16.30
N ALA A 134 -7.50 -38.99 -15.68
CA ALA A 134 -6.41 -38.11 -15.28
C ALA A 134 -5.50 -37.67 -16.45
N ILE A 135 -5.56 -38.34 -17.61
CA ILE A 135 -4.71 -38.06 -18.78
C ILE A 135 -5.45 -37.17 -19.83
N ILE A 136 -6.78 -37.07 -19.72
CA ILE A 136 -7.67 -36.34 -20.65
C ILE A 136 -7.36 -34.84 -20.83
N PRO A 137 -6.88 -34.08 -19.81
CA PRO A 137 -6.58 -32.65 -19.99
C PRO A 137 -5.51 -32.32 -21.04
N TYR A 138 -4.76 -33.31 -21.55
CA TYR A 138 -3.65 -33.12 -22.49
C TYR A 138 -4.01 -33.30 -23.97
N LEU A 139 -5.28 -33.61 -24.30
CA LEU A 139 -5.71 -33.85 -25.69
C LEU A 139 -6.44 -32.62 -26.26
N ASN A 140 -5.67 -31.76 -26.94
CA ASN A 140 -6.07 -30.49 -27.60
C ASN A 140 -7.30 -30.60 -28.52
N GLY A 141 -8.51 -30.55 -27.98
CA GLY A 141 -9.75 -30.17 -28.68
C GLY A 141 -10.23 -31.04 -29.84
N ILE A 142 -9.47 -32.04 -30.30
CA ILE A 142 -9.85 -32.89 -31.43
C ILE A 142 -10.50 -34.17 -30.89
N THR A 143 -11.83 -34.09 -30.86
CA THR A 143 -12.80 -35.19 -30.85
C THR A 143 -12.85 -36.04 -29.56
N TYR A 144 -13.71 -35.60 -28.63
CA TYR A 144 -14.28 -36.43 -27.56
C TYR A 144 -15.07 -37.65 -28.09
N VAL A 145 -15.53 -37.58 -29.34
CA VAL A 145 -16.51 -38.51 -29.93
C VAL A 145 -15.95 -39.93 -30.16
N PRO A 146 -14.75 -40.16 -30.75
CA PRO A 146 -14.21 -41.50 -30.97
C PRO A 146 -13.93 -42.28 -29.69
N LEU A 147 -13.48 -41.60 -28.63
CA LEU A 147 -13.16 -42.26 -27.35
C LEU A 147 -14.43 -42.64 -26.59
N VAL A 148 -15.46 -41.78 -26.61
CA VAL A 148 -16.80 -42.08 -26.06
C VAL A 148 -17.47 -43.21 -26.86
N ILE A 149 -17.30 -43.25 -28.19
CA ILE A 149 -17.78 -44.35 -29.04
C ILE A 149 -17.05 -45.65 -28.71
N LEU A 150 -15.73 -45.62 -28.49
CA LEU A 150 -14.95 -46.78 -28.05
C LEU A 150 -15.36 -47.25 -26.64
N LEU A 151 -15.65 -46.32 -25.71
CA LEU A 151 -16.12 -46.62 -24.36
C LEU A 151 -17.53 -47.25 -24.39
N ALA A 152 -18.43 -46.67 -25.18
CA ALA A 152 -19.77 -47.20 -25.41
C ALA A 152 -19.69 -48.57 -26.07
N ALA A 153 -18.80 -48.77 -27.05
CA ALA A 153 -18.57 -50.06 -27.70
C ALA A 153 -18.00 -51.11 -26.74
N ALA A 154 -17.05 -50.77 -25.86
CA ALA A 154 -16.51 -51.69 -24.87
C ALA A 154 -17.56 -52.14 -23.84
N ILE A 155 -18.40 -51.21 -23.37
CA ILE A 155 -19.55 -51.52 -22.50
C ILE A 155 -20.57 -52.38 -23.26
N PHE A 156 -20.85 -52.05 -24.53
CA PHE A 156 -21.77 -52.80 -25.38
C PHE A 156 -21.29 -54.24 -25.62
N VAL A 157 -20.00 -54.46 -25.87
CA VAL A 157 -19.38 -55.79 -26.03
C VAL A 157 -19.43 -56.59 -24.72
N SER A 158 -19.18 -55.93 -23.59
CA SER A 158 -19.27 -56.56 -22.26
C SER A 158 -20.71 -56.99 -21.92
N VAL A 159 -21.70 -56.17 -22.30
CA VAL A 159 -23.14 -56.44 -22.09
C VAL A 159 -23.67 -57.47 -23.09
N ALA A 160 -23.20 -57.47 -24.33
CA ALA A 160 -23.53 -58.50 -25.32
C ALA A 160 -23.07 -59.90 -24.85
N GLY A 161 -21.92 -59.99 -24.18
CA GLY A 161 -21.46 -61.22 -23.52
C GLY A 161 -22.38 -61.70 -22.39
N ILE A 162 -23.04 -60.78 -21.69
CA ILE A 162 -23.98 -61.06 -20.59
C ILE A 162 -25.35 -61.53 -21.14
N ILE A 163 -25.83 -60.93 -22.23
CA ILE A 163 -27.12 -61.26 -22.87
C ILE A 163 -27.14 -62.70 -23.42
N LEU A 164 -25.99 -63.24 -23.84
CA LEU A 164 -25.88 -64.60 -24.38
C LEU A 164 -26.07 -65.73 -23.35
N PHE A 165 -26.18 -65.43 -22.04
CA PHE A 165 -26.21 -66.44 -20.97
C PHE A 165 -27.36 -66.32 -19.95
N ILE A 166 -28.34 -65.42 -20.15
CA ILE A 166 -29.43 -65.14 -19.19
C ILE A 166 -30.81 -65.50 -19.78
N ASP A 167 -31.73 -66.01 -18.96
CA ASP A 167 -33.10 -66.39 -19.34
C ASP A 167 -34.01 -65.16 -19.59
N LYS A 168 -35.04 -65.29 -20.43
CA LYS A 168 -35.85 -64.19 -21.03
C LYS A 168 -36.48 -63.21 -20.02
N ARG A 169 -36.65 -63.58 -18.74
CA ARG A 169 -37.25 -62.71 -17.70
C ARG A 169 -36.25 -61.81 -16.96
N GLU A 170 -34.95 -62.10 -17.00
CA GLU A 170 -33.91 -61.26 -16.36
C GLU A 170 -33.22 -60.30 -17.32
N LEU A 171 -33.46 -60.46 -18.64
CA LEU A 171 -32.97 -59.58 -19.70
C LEU A 171 -33.42 -58.12 -19.50
N SER A 172 -34.66 -57.90 -19.04
CA SER A 172 -35.20 -56.55 -18.79
C SER A 172 -34.45 -55.83 -17.67
N ASN A 173 -34.17 -56.52 -16.55
CA ASN A 173 -33.48 -55.94 -15.40
C ASN A 173 -32.00 -55.65 -15.72
N ALA A 174 -31.35 -56.52 -16.50
CA ALA A 174 -29.99 -56.31 -16.98
C ALA A 174 -29.91 -55.10 -17.93
N ILE A 175 -30.87 -54.95 -18.86
CA ILE A 175 -30.94 -53.80 -19.77
C ILE A 175 -31.14 -52.49 -19.00
N VAL A 176 -32.06 -52.46 -18.03
CA VAL A 176 -32.31 -51.26 -17.20
C VAL A 176 -31.10 -50.87 -16.36
N ALA A 177 -30.39 -51.85 -15.77
CA ALA A 177 -29.17 -51.58 -15.00
C ALA A 177 -28.03 -51.03 -15.87
N VAL A 178 -27.87 -51.55 -17.09
CA VAL A 178 -26.87 -51.05 -18.05
C VAL A 178 -27.18 -49.62 -18.49
N PHE A 179 -28.44 -49.32 -18.82
CA PHE A 179 -28.85 -47.95 -19.13
C PHE A 179 -28.64 -47.00 -17.95
N GLY A 180 -28.95 -47.44 -16.73
CA GLY A 180 -28.73 -46.64 -15.51
C GLY A 180 -27.25 -46.27 -15.28
N ILE A 181 -26.34 -47.25 -15.45
CA ILE A 181 -24.89 -47.03 -15.33
C ILE A 181 -24.38 -46.09 -16.42
N ILE A 182 -24.80 -46.31 -17.68
CA ILE A 182 -24.43 -45.45 -18.81
C ILE A 182 -24.85 -44.00 -18.54
N VAL A 183 -26.12 -43.78 -18.15
CA VAL A 183 -26.63 -42.43 -17.84
C VAL A 183 -25.87 -41.79 -16.68
N THR A 184 -25.53 -42.55 -15.66
CA THR A 184 -24.78 -42.02 -14.50
C THR A 184 -23.35 -41.65 -14.87
N VAL A 185 -22.66 -42.48 -15.66
CA VAL A 185 -21.32 -42.17 -16.18
C VAL A 185 -21.37 -40.92 -17.06
N PHE A 186 -22.33 -40.83 -17.99
CA PHE A 186 -22.51 -39.63 -18.82
C PHE A 186 -22.84 -38.39 -17.98
N ALA A 187 -23.66 -38.52 -16.93
CA ALA A 187 -23.98 -37.41 -16.03
C ALA A 187 -22.75 -36.95 -15.23
N ILE A 188 -21.94 -37.87 -14.71
CA ILE A 188 -20.69 -37.56 -13.99
C ILE A 188 -19.68 -36.90 -14.94
N VAL A 189 -19.52 -37.43 -16.16
CA VAL A 189 -18.63 -36.84 -17.17
C VAL A 189 -19.12 -35.44 -17.55
N ALA A 190 -20.41 -35.26 -17.85
CA ALA A 190 -21.00 -33.96 -18.17
C ALA A 190 -20.88 -32.94 -17.02
N TYR A 191 -21.00 -33.40 -15.77
CA TYR A 191 -20.81 -32.55 -14.59
C TYR A 191 -19.35 -32.06 -14.45
N ASN A 192 -18.37 -32.88 -14.83
CA ASN A 192 -16.94 -32.53 -14.72
C ASN A 192 -16.36 -31.82 -15.96
N ILE A 193 -17.12 -31.67 -17.05
CA ILE A 193 -16.69 -30.85 -18.20
C ILE A 193 -16.80 -29.37 -17.83
N ASP A 194 -15.69 -28.64 -17.93
CA ASP A 194 -15.67 -27.19 -17.85
C ASP A 194 -16.30 -26.59 -19.11
N THR A 195 -17.58 -26.25 -19.03
CA THR A 195 -18.26 -25.48 -20.07
C THR A 195 -18.02 -23.98 -19.84
N PRO A 196 -18.05 -23.16 -20.91
CA PRO A 196 -17.97 -21.71 -20.75
C PRO A 196 -18.99 -21.16 -19.73
N ASP A 197 -20.20 -21.72 -19.66
CA ASP A 197 -21.23 -21.33 -18.67
C ASP A 197 -20.84 -21.57 -17.21
N LYS A 198 -19.94 -22.53 -16.95
CA LYS A 198 -19.38 -22.78 -15.61
C LYS A 198 -18.24 -21.82 -15.29
N LEU A 199 -17.43 -21.49 -16.30
CA LEU A 199 -16.23 -20.67 -16.13
C LEU A 199 -16.54 -19.16 -16.08
N PHE A 200 -17.56 -18.72 -16.82
CA PHE A 200 -17.84 -17.30 -17.04
C PHE A 200 -19.30 -16.98 -16.71
N ALA A 201 -19.52 -15.91 -15.96
CA ALA A 201 -20.77 -15.15 -16.01
C ALA A 201 -20.70 -14.20 -17.21
N TYR A 202 -21.78 -14.10 -17.95
CA TYR A 202 -21.84 -13.22 -19.11
C TYR A 202 -23.27 -12.70 -19.33
N ARG A 203 -23.39 -11.67 -20.19
CA ARG A 203 -24.67 -11.15 -20.67
C ARG A 203 -24.66 -11.04 -22.19
N GLU A 204 -25.83 -11.15 -22.78
CA GLU A 204 -26.04 -10.94 -24.21
C GLU A 204 -26.30 -9.45 -24.48
N ILE A 205 -25.64 -8.90 -25.50
CA ILE A 205 -25.78 -7.53 -25.97
C ILE A 205 -25.82 -7.59 -27.51
N ASP A 206 -26.97 -7.27 -28.11
CA ASP A 206 -27.18 -7.25 -29.57
C ASP A 206 -26.70 -8.52 -30.30
N GLY A 207 -27.02 -9.70 -29.77
CA GLY A 207 -26.61 -10.98 -30.34
C GLY A 207 -25.11 -11.29 -30.18
N LYS A 208 -24.43 -10.61 -29.27
CA LYS A 208 -23.02 -10.82 -28.90
C LYS A 208 -22.91 -11.01 -27.40
N ILE A 209 -21.74 -11.46 -26.93
CA ILE A 209 -21.50 -11.78 -25.52
C ILE A 209 -20.49 -10.83 -24.89
N GLU A 210 -20.83 -10.34 -23.70
CA GLU A 210 -19.91 -9.69 -22.77
C GLU A 210 -19.68 -10.57 -21.54
N ILE A 211 -18.42 -10.88 -21.23
CA ILE A 211 -18.06 -11.58 -19.99
C ILE A 211 -18.11 -10.57 -18.85
N ILE A 212 -18.93 -10.82 -17.84
CA ILE A 212 -19.10 -9.92 -16.68
C ILE A 212 -18.39 -10.42 -15.43
N ARG A 213 -18.04 -11.71 -15.36
CA ARG A 213 -17.29 -12.28 -14.22
C ARG A 213 -16.66 -13.62 -14.55
N TYR A 214 -15.43 -13.85 -14.11
CA TYR A 214 -14.79 -15.16 -14.07
C TYR A 214 -15.14 -15.89 -12.76
N ARG A 215 -15.56 -17.15 -12.87
CA ARG A 215 -16.10 -17.94 -11.74
C ARG A 215 -15.21 -19.11 -11.31
N SER A 216 -14.14 -19.39 -12.06
CA SER A 216 -13.27 -20.53 -11.80
C SER A 216 -12.04 -20.13 -11.00
N SER A 217 -11.36 -21.11 -10.42
CA SER A 217 -10.08 -20.96 -9.70
C SER A 217 -8.87 -21.32 -10.57
N LYS A 218 -9.06 -21.57 -11.87
CA LYS A 218 -7.94 -21.87 -12.76
C LYS A 218 -7.12 -20.60 -12.99
N SER A 219 -5.79 -20.76 -12.93
CA SER A 219 -4.84 -19.67 -13.13
C SER A 219 -4.56 -19.36 -14.60
N ASN A 220 -4.61 -20.38 -15.48
CA ASN A 220 -4.46 -20.20 -16.92
C ASN A 220 -5.83 -20.12 -17.58
N VAL A 221 -6.13 -18.97 -18.19
CA VAL A 221 -7.44 -18.67 -18.77
C VAL A 221 -7.34 -18.51 -20.28
N VAL A 222 -8.26 -19.13 -21.00
CA VAL A 222 -8.47 -18.87 -22.44
C VAL A 222 -9.87 -18.32 -22.60
N ILE A 223 -9.98 -17.10 -23.12
CA ILE A 223 -11.28 -16.51 -23.43
C ILE A 223 -11.82 -17.17 -24.71
N PRO A 224 -12.99 -17.83 -24.66
CA PRO A 224 -13.51 -18.51 -25.83
C PRO A 224 -14.00 -17.51 -26.88
N ARG A 225 -13.84 -17.83 -28.17
CA ARG A 225 -14.40 -17.02 -29.27
C ARG A 225 -15.92 -16.93 -29.25
N LYS A 226 -16.58 -17.97 -28.72
CA LYS A 226 -18.05 -18.08 -28.66
C LYS A 226 -18.52 -18.68 -27.34
N ILE A 227 -19.65 -18.20 -26.85
CA ILE A 227 -20.42 -18.82 -25.76
C ILE A 227 -21.85 -18.99 -26.27
N ASN A 228 -22.39 -20.21 -26.19
CA ASN A 228 -23.71 -20.56 -26.73
C ASN A 228 -23.93 -20.13 -28.18
N ASN A 229 -22.93 -20.40 -29.03
CA ASN A 229 -22.86 -20.02 -30.45
C ASN A 229 -22.85 -18.51 -30.76
N LEU A 230 -22.93 -17.65 -29.75
CA LEU A 230 -22.81 -16.20 -29.91
C LEU A 230 -21.35 -15.76 -29.73
N PRO A 231 -20.86 -14.79 -30.53
CA PRO A 231 -19.48 -14.31 -30.44
C PRO A 231 -19.24 -13.54 -29.14
N VAL A 232 -18.12 -13.82 -28.47
CA VAL A 232 -17.66 -13.02 -27.32
C VAL A 232 -16.93 -11.79 -27.87
N VAL A 233 -17.34 -10.60 -27.49
CA VAL A 233 -16.75 -9.36 -28.05
C VAL A 233 -16.31 -8.37 -27.00
N SER A 234 -16.71 -8.56 -25.75
CA SER A 234 -16.44 -7.61 -24.68
C SER A 234 -16.04 -8.32 -23.38
N ILE A 235 -15.12 -7.71 -22.65
CA ILE A 235 -14.80 -8.04 -21.26
C ILE A 235 -15.29 -6.89 -20.41
N GLY A 236 -16.25 -7.18 -19.54
CA GLY A 236 -16.88 -6.23 -18.64
C GLY A 236 -15.94 -5.74 -17.55
N SER A 237 -16.34 -4.65 -16.90
CA SER A 237 -15.56 -4.08 -15.79
C SER A 237 -15.42 -5.10 -14.67
N ASN A 238 -14.25 -5.17 -14.05
CA ASN A 238 -13.95 -6.11 -12.97
C ASN A 238 -14.14 -7.61 -13.31
N ALA A 239 -14.30 -7.97 -14.60
CA ALA A 239 -14.69 -9.33 -14.97
C ALA A 239 -13.70 -10.40 -14.50
N PHE A 240 -12.40 -10.09 -14.49
CA PHE A 240 -11.34 -10.95 -13.99
C PHE A 240 -10.60 -10.33 -12.80
N ALA A 241 -11.18 -9.31 -12.14
CA ALA A 241 -10.53 -8.70 -11.00
C ALA A 241 -10.41 -9.69 -9.83
N ASN A 242 -9.24 -9.75 -9.18
CA ASN A 242 -8.95 -10.70 -8.09
C ASN A 242 -9.18 -12.18 -8.45
N ALA A 243 -9.04 -12.55 -9.73
CA ALA A 243 -9.33 -13.89 -10.22
C ALA A 243 -8.21 -14.92 -9.91
N GLY A 244 -7.03 -14.47 -9.50
CA GLY A 244 -5.87 -15.33 -9.27
C GLY A 244 -5.27 -15.89 -10.56
N ILE A 245 -5.46 -15.18 -11.68
CA ILE A 245 -4.93 -15.58 -12.98
C ILE A 245 -3.42 -15.34 -13.07
N THR A 246 -2.73 -16.25 -13.74
CA THR A 246 -1.29 -16.17 -14.05
C THR A 246 -1.02 -15.92 -15.52
N HIS A 247 -1.85 -16.49 -16.40
CA HIS A 247 -1.81 -16.28 -17.85
C HIS A 247 -3.22 -16.15 -18.39
N ILE A 248 -3.39 -15.26 -19.36
CA ILE A 248 -4.66 -15.11 -20.06
C ILE A 248 -4.45 -14.96 -21.56
N LYS A 249 -5.17 -15.78 -22.33
CA LYS A 249 -5.25 -15.66 -23.78
C LYS A 249 -6.51 -14.90 -24.16
N ILE A 250 -6.32 -13.69 -24.70
CA ILE A 250 -7.37 -12.84 -25.24
C ILE A 250 -7.40 -13.05 -26.76
N GLU A 251 -8.57 -13.35 -27.32
CA GLU A 251 -8.73 -13.63 -28.76
C GLU A 251 -8.99 -12.32 -29.55
N ASP A 252 -8.63 -12.33 -30.83
CA ASP A 252 -8.73 -11.19 -31.78
C ASP A 252 -10.14 -10.59 -31.96
N ASN A 253 -11.18 -11.37 -31.64
CA ASN A 253 -12.58 -10.95 -31.75
C ASN A 253 -13.07 -10.10 -30.57
N ILE A 254 -12.25 -9.93 -29.52
CA ILE A 254 -12.54 -9.00 -28.42
C ILE A 254 -12.33 -7.56 -28.90
N LYS A 255 -13.38 -6.75 -28.83
CA LYS A 255 -13.42 -5.35 -29.27
C LYS A 255 -13.41 -4.34 -28.14
N THR A 256 -13.76 -4.75 -26.93
CA THR A 256 -13.77 -3.88 -25.75
C THR A 256 -13.30 -4.61 -24.50
N ILE A 257 -12.42 -3.98 -23.73
CA ILE A 257 -12.00 -4.39 -22.39
C ILE A 257 -12.28 -3.21 -21.48
N LYS A 258 -13.28 -3.33 -20.61
CA LYS A 258 -13.72 -2.22 -19.73
C LYS A 258 -12.82 -2.08 -18.50
N SER A 259 -13.05 -1.01 -17.74
CA SER A 259 -12.18 -0.62 -16.62
C SER A 259 -12.01 -1.72 -15.58
N GLU A 260 -10.79 -1.82 -15.04
CA GLU A 260 -10.41 -2.80 -14.00
C GLU A 260 -10.62 -4.28 -14.40
N ALA A 261 -10.77 -4.59 -15.70
CA ALA A 261 -11.10 -5.93 -16.16
C ALA A 261 -10.17 -7.01 -15.61
N PHE A 262 -8.86 -6.74 -15.47
CA PHE A 262 -7.86 -7.67 -14.93
C PHE A 262 -7.19 -7.17 -13.64
N ALA A 263 -7.77 -6.20 -12.95
CA ALA A 263 -7.17 -5.59 -11.77
C ALA A 263 -6.92 -6.60 -10.62
N ASN A 264 -5.91 -6.32 -9.80
CA ASN A 264 -5.56 -7.08 -8.61
C ASN A 264 -5.30 -8.57 -8.89
N ASN A 265 -4.61 -8.88 -9.99
CA ASN A 265 -4.08 -10.22 -10.26
C ASN A 265 -2.56 -10.23 -10.04
N PRO A 266 -2.10 -10.51 -8.80
CA PRO A 266 -0.69 -10.33 -8.43
C PRO A 266 0.26 -11.37 -9.03
N PHE A 267 -0.27 -12.35 -9.77
CA PHE A 267 0.51 -13.40 -10.41
C PHE A 267 0.43 -13.39 -11.95
N LEU A 268 -0.30 -12.41 -12.52
CA LEU A 268 -0.40 -12.26 -13.97
C LEU A 268 0.94 -11.76 -14.52
N VAL A 269 1.56 -12.52 -15.43
CA VAL A 269 2.94 -12.25 -15.88
C VAL A 269 2.99 -11.54 -17.24
N GLU A 270 2.17 -11.98 -18.19
CA GLU A 270 2.17 -11.47 -19.56
C GLU A 270 0.75 -11.36 -20.11
N VAL A 271 0.52 -10.36 -20.96
CA VAL A 271 -0.74 -10.17 -21.68
C VAL A 271 -0.49 -9.67 -23.09
N ILE A 272 -1.19 -10.25 -24.06
CA ILE A 272 -1.22 -9.78 -25.45
C ILE A 272 -2.62 -9.22 -25.70
N LEU A 273 -2.70 -7.93 -26.00
CA LEU A 273 -3.97 -7.26 -26.32
C LEU A 273 -4.24 -7.31 -27.83
N PRO A 274 -5.50 -7.49 -28.27
CA PRO A 274 -5.86 -7.42 -29.70
C PRO A 274 -5.64 -6.04 -30.31
N ASP A 275 -5.27 -5.96 -31.60
CA ASP A 275 -4.89 -4.69 -32.27
C ASP A 275 -6.00 -3.62 -32.34
N ASP A 276 -7.28 -4.00 -32.42
CA ASP A 276 -8.44 -3.09 -32.54
C ASP A 276 -9.30 -3.03 -31.26
N VAL A 277 -8.69 -3.25 -30.10
CA VAL A 277 -9.44 -3.30 -28.83
C VAL A 277 -9.54 -1.93 -28.18
N GLN A 278 -10.74 -1.54 -27.77
CA GLN A 278 -10.96 -0.40 -26.89
C GLN A 278 -10.64 -0.79 -25.44
N ILE A 279 -9.81 -0.01 -24.76
CA ILE A 279 -9.30 -0.30 -23.41
C ILE A 279 -9.84 0.76 -22.44
N GLY A 280 -10.43 0.31 -21.33
CA GLY A 280 -10.82 1.18 -20.22
C GLY A 280 -9.68 1.46 -19.23
N GLU A 281 -9.99 2.20 -18.19
CA GLU A 281 -9.03 2.60 -17.14
C GLU A 281 -8.62 1.42 -16.26
N ALA A 282 -7.45 1.51 -15.63
CA ALA A 282 -7.01 0.61 -14.56
C ALA A 282 -7.04 -0.90 -14.91
N VAL A 283 -6.96 -1.25 -16.20
CA VAL A 283 -7.18 -2.63 -16.69
C VAL A 283 -6.21 -3.62 -16.06
N PHE A 284 -4.96 -3.23 -15.79
CA PHE A 284 -3.95 -4.05 -15.09
C PHE A 284 -3.54 -3.45 -13.74
N TYR A 285 -4.42 -2.70 -13.09
CA TYR A 285 -4.17 -2.10 -11.79
C TYR A 285 -3.73 -3.17 -10.78
N ASN A 286 -2.61 -2.94 -10.11
CA ASN A 286 -2.00 -3.81 -9.10
C ASN A 286 -1.74 -5.26 -9.58
N CYS A 287 -1.44 -5.43 -10.87
CA CYS A 287 -0.89 -6.67 -11.42
C CYS A 287 0.63 -6.74 -11.14
N SER A 288 0.99 -6.96 -9.88
CA SER A 288 2.36 -6.82 -9.38
C SER A 288 3.42 -7.75 -9.99
N ALA A 289 3.03 -8.88 -10.59
CA ALA A 289 3.93 -9.78 -11.30
C ALA A 289 4.05 -9.51 -12.81
N LEU A 290 3.35 -8.50 -13.34
CA LEU A 290 3.30 -8.21 -14.76
C LEU A 290 4.68 -7.77 -15.26
N GLU A 291 5.25 -8.52 -16.19
CA GLU A 291 6.59 -8.30 -16.75
C GLU A 291 6.54 -7.71 -18.16
N SER A 292 5.50 -8.03 -18.94
CA SER A 292 5.33 -7.49 -20.30
C SER A 292 3.87 -7.44 -20.73
N VAL A 293 3.52 -6.41 -21.50
CA VAL A 293 2.25 -6.30 -22.21
C VAL A 293 2.49 -5.87 -23.64
N VAL A 294 1.87 -6.56 -24.59
CA VAL A 294 1.83 -6.13 -25.99
C VAL A 294 0.60 -5.24 -26.19
N LEU A 295 0.83 -3.96 -26.41
CA LEU A 295 -0.21 -2.94 -26.61
C LEU A 295 -0.73 -2.95 -28.07
N PRO A 296 -2.01 -2.61 -28.28
CA PRO A 296 -2.60 -2.51 -29.62
C PRO A 296 -1.97 -1.37 -30.44
N GLN A 297 -1.68 -1.61 -31.72
CA GLN A 297 -1.10 -0.57 -32.59
C GLN A 297 -2.05 0.59 -32.92
N SER A 298 -3.36 0.43 -32.67
CA SER A 298 -4.36 1.49 -32.86
C SER A 298 -4.61 2.33 -31.60
N LEU A 299 -3.91 2.04 -30.50
CA LEU A 299 -4.14 2.68 -29.21
C LEU A 299 -3.77 4.16 -29.26
N THR A 300 -4.70 5.04 -28.91
CA THR A 300 -4.52 6.50 -28.97
C THR A 300 -4.21 7.12 -27.61
N GLU A 301 -4.37 6.38 -26.52
CA GLU A 301 -4.16 6.82 -25.15
C GLU A 301 -3.73 5.63 -24.29
N ILE A 302 -2.78 5.83 -23.38
CA ILE A 302 -2.59 4.91 -22.24
C ILE A 302 -3.57 5.33 -21.15
N PRO A 303 -4.63 4.56 -20.84
CA PRO A 303 -5.65 4.99 -19.89
C PRO A 303 -5.12 5.19 -18.46
N GLU A 304 -5.86 5.97 -17.68
CA GLU A 304 -5.60 6.20 -16.26
C GLU A 304 -5.31 4.89 -15.52
N SER A 305 -4.25 4.89 -14.72
CA SER A 305 -3.85 3.80 -13.82
C SER A 305 -3.68 2.43 -14.49
N MET A 306 -3.56 2.36 -15.82
CA MET A 306 -3.56 1.09 -16.57
C MET A 306 -2.54 0.08 -16.04
N PHE A 307 -1.33 0.55 -15.69
CA PHE A 307 -0.22 -0.24 -15.15
C PHE A 307 0.17 0.16 -13.72
N PHE A 308 -0.72 0.83 -12.98
CA PHE A 308 -0.47 1.17 -11.58
C PHE A 308 -0.05 -0.08 -10.79
N GLY A 309 1.06 -0.01 -10.06
CA GLY A 309 1.53 -1.13 -9.23
C GLY A 309 2.01 -2.36 -10.00
N ALA A 310 2.33 -2.23 -11.30
CA ALA A 310 3.01 -3.27 -12.08
C ALA A 310 4.51 -3.36 -11.70
N TYR A 311 4.79 -3.76 -10.45
CA TYR A 311 6.13 -3.70 -9.84
C TYR A 311 7.24 -4.45 -10.59
N ARG A 312 6.90 -5.35 -11.52
CA ARG A 312 7.86 -6.13 -12.31
C ARG A 312 7.99 -5.70 -13.77
N LEU A 313 7.22 -4.72 -14.24
CA LEU A 313 7.29 -4.25 -15.60
C LEU A 313 8.66 -3.61 -15.82
N LYS A 314 9.44 -4.15 -16.76
CA LYS A 314 10.81 -3.67 -17.03
C LYS A 314 10.92 -2.74 -18.20
N THR A 315 10.17 -3.04 -19.25
CA THR A 315 10.15 -2.29 -20.50
C THR A 315 8.73 -2.34 -21.06
N ILE A 316 8.30 -1.28 -21.72
CA ILE A 316 7.05 -1.28 -22.46
C ILE A 316 7.23 -0.49 -23.77
N LYS A 317 6.68 -1.02 -24.86
CA LYS A 317 6.65 -0.34 -26.15
C LYS A 317 5.34 0.40 -26.28
N ILE A 318 5.40 1.73 -26.23
CA ILE A 318 4.23 2.59 -26.46
C ILE A 318 4.02 2.72 -27.98
N PRO A 319 2.80 2.47 -28.50
CA PRO A 319 2.51 2.66 -29.92
C PRO A 319 2.62 4.13 -30.37
N GLU A 320 3.08 4.37 -31.60
CA GLU A 320 3.21 5.70 -32.24
C GLU A 320 1.88 6.44 -32.43
N SER A 321 0.74 5.78 -32.24
CA SER A 321 -0.59 6.42 -32.30
C SER A 321 -1.00 7.08 -30.99
N VAL A 322 -0.29 6.82 -29.89
CA VAL A 322 -0.62 7.34 -28.55
C VAL A 322 -0.33 8.83 -28.46
N GLN A 323 -1.38 9.60 -28.13
CA GLN A 323 -1.33 11.06 -27.98
C GLN A 323 -1.39 11.50 -26.51
N SER A 324 -1.80 10.63 -25.58
CA SER A 324 -1.82 10.94 -24.16
C SER A 324 -1.47 9.73 -23.28
N ILE A 325 -0.85 10.01 -22.14
CA ILE A 325 -0.67 9.07 -21.04
C ILE A 325 -1.51 9.57 -19.86
N GLY A 326 -2.46 8.77 -19.38
CA GLY A 326 -3.37 9.14 -18.31
C GLY A 326 -2.73 9.18 -16.93
N ASP A 327 -3.49 9.68 -15.96
CA ASP A 327 -3.05 9.84 -14.57
C ASP A 327 -2.61 8.48 -13.99
N MET A 328 -1.49 8.49 -13.26
CA MET A 328 -0.92 7.31 -12.59
C MET A 328 -0.69 6.08 -13.49
N ALA A 329 -0.68 6.23 -14.82
CA ALA A 329 -0.66 5.12 -15.78
C ALA A 329 0.47 4.11 -15.52
N PHE A 330 1.66 4.58 -15.12
CA PHE A 330 2.84 3.77 -14.77
C PHE A 330 3.29 3.99 -13.33
N ALA A 331 2.43 4.52 -12.45
CA ALA A 331 2.79 4.76 -11.06
C ALA A 331 3.17 3.44 -10.38
N TYR A 332 4.25 3.46 -9.62
CA TYR A 332 4.87 2.30 -8.99
C TYR A 332 5.28 1.16 -9.95
N ALA A 333 5.54 1.44 -11.23
CA ALA A 333 6.31 0.51 -12.07
C ALA A 333 7.79 0.53 -11.65
N ILE A 334 8.10 0.11 -10.41
CA ILE A 334 9.38 0.35 -9.73
C ILE A 334 10.60 -0.28 -10.43
N ARG A 335 10.39 -1.21 -11.36
CA ARG A 335 11.42 -1.89 -12.17
C ARG A 335 11.45 -1.43 -13.63
N LEU A 336 10.66 -0.43 -14.01
CA LEU A 336 10.69 0.13 -15.36
C LEU A 336 12.05 0.79 -15.55
N GLU A 337 12.87 0.21 -16.43
CA GLU A 337 14.25 0.63 -16.71
C GLU A 337 14.31 1.46 -18.00
N ASP A 338 13.44 1.16 -18.97
CA ASP A 338 13.40 1.79 -20.29
C ASP A 338 11.96 1.91 -20.80
N ILE A 339 11.63 3.10 -21.30
CA ILE A 339 10.38 3.42 -21.98
C ILE A 339 10.67 4.45 -23.08
N THR A 340 10.26 4.12 -24.31
CA THR A 340 10.27 5.07 -25.43
C THR A 340 8.88 5.68 -25.56
N LEU A 341 8.82 7.02 -25.52
CA LEU A 341 7.59 7.78 -25.74
C LEU A 341 7.43 8.11 -27.24
N PRO A 342 6.21 8.15 -27.77
CA PRO A 342 5.97 8.38 -29.20
C PRO A 342 6.11 9.87 -29.57
N ASP A 343 6.56 10.16 -30.79
CA ASP A 343 6.89 11.51 -31.26
C ASP A 343 5.70 12.48 -31.34
N ASN A 344 4.46 11.97 -31.28
CA ASN A 344 3.22 12.74 -31.34
C ASN A 344 2.50 12.87 -29.99
N LEU A 345 3.18 12.52 -28.89
CA LEU A 345 2.62 12.61 -27.54
C LEU A 345 2.31 14.08 -27.18
N LEU A 346 1.08 14.37 -26.78
CA LEU A 346 0.59 15.71 -26.47
C LEU A 346 0.52 15.98 -24.97
N SER A 347 0.23 14.96 -24.15
CA SER A 347 0.07 15.15 -22.70
C SER A 347 0.50 13.94 -21.86
N ILE A 348 0.95 14.23 -20.65
CA ILE A 348 1.25 13.24 -19.60
C ILE A 348 0.50 13.64 -18.33
N GLY A 349 -0.34 12.74 -17.83
CA GLY A 349 -1.19 12.92 -16.67
C GLY A 349 -0.45 12.97 -15.34
N GLN A 350 -1.18 13.30 -14.29
CA GLN A 350 -0.67 13.45 -12.94
C GLN A 350 -0.07 12.14 -12.43
N TYR A 351 1.11 12.23 -11.81
CA TYR A 351 1.81 11.09 -11.20
C TYR A 351 2.01 9.89 -12.16
N ALA A 352 1.97 10.11 -13.48
CA ALA A 352 2.02 9.03 -14.46
C ALA A 352 3.24 8.11 -14.28
N PHE A 353 4.39 8.64 -13.86
CA PHE A 353 5.62 7.90 -13.57
C PHE A 353 6.03 7.98 -12.09
N TYR A 354 5.08 8.22 -11.18
CA TYR A 354 5.36 8.29 -9.75
C TYR A 354 6.02 7.00 -9.25
N ALA A 355 7.04 7.13 -8.39
CA ALA A 355 7.81 6.03 -7.83
C ALA A 355 8.42 5.07 -8.86
N ASN A 356 8.82 5.56 -10.04
CA ASN A 356 9.57 4.77 -11.03
C ASN A 356 11.05 4.67 -10.63
N LYS A 357 11.33 3.80 -9.65
CA LYS A 357 12.63 3.75 -8.93
C LYS A 357 13.80 3.17 -9.73
N SER A 358 13.58 2.62 -10.93
CA SER A 358 14.65 2.07 -11.79
C SER A 358 14.88 2.85 -13.08
N LEU A 359 14.00 3.81 -13.40
CA LEU A 359 14.11 4.62 -14.61
C LEU A 359 15.26 5.61 -14.44
N LYS A 360 16.25 5.55 -15.34
CA LYS A 360 17.46 6.39 -15.24
C LYS A 360 17.42 7.65 -16.09
N SER A 361 16.77 7.56 -17.23
CA SER A 361 16.61 8.64 -18.18
C SER A 361 15.31 8.45 -18.93
N ILE A 362 14.70 9.55 -19.34
CA ILE A 362 13.54 9.54 -20.22
C ILE A 362 13.59 10.77 -21.13
N GLU A 363 13.37 10.55 -22.42
CA GLU A 363 13.25 11.61 -23.40
C GLU A 363 11.77 11.99 -23.54
N LEU A 364 11.45 13.25 -23.21
CA LEU A 364 10.10 13.78 -23.39
C LEU A 364 10.01 14.46 -24.77
N PRO A 365 9.09 14.02 -25.66
CA PRO A 365 8.90 14.64 -26.97
C PRO A 365 8.54 16.13 -26.88
N ASP A 366 9.09 16.92 -27.79
CA ASP A 366 8.81 18.37 -27.91
C ASP A 366 7.34 18.68 -28.26
N THR A 367 6.55 17.69 -28.69
CA THR A 367 5.12 17.87 -28.99
C THR A 367 4.25 17.98 -27.74
N ILE A 368 4.79 17.63 -26.55
CA ILE A 368 4.04 17.68 -25.30
C ILE A 368 3.69 19.13 -24.96
N GLN A 369 2.39 19.38 -24.78
CA GLN A 369 1.81 20.67 -24.41
C GLN A 369 1.37 20.73 -22.95
N GLU A 370 1.12 19.57 -22.32
CA GLU A 370 0.61 19.49 -20.96
C GLU A 370 1.34 18.42 -20.14
N LEU A 371 1.86 18.84 -18.99
CA LEU A 371 2.46 17.97 -17.98
C LEU A 371 1.66 18.10 -16.67
N GLY A 372 1.15 16.97 -16.19
CA GLY A 372 0.51 16.85 -14.89
C GLY A 372 1.45 17.06 -13.70
N ILE A 373 0.84 17.09 -12.51
CA ILE A 373 1.54 17.23 -11.23
C ILE A 373 2.31 15.94 -10.90
N GLY A 374 3.52 16.06 -10.35
CA GLY A 374 4.20 14.93 -9.71
C GLY A 374 4.62 13.78 -10.63
N ILE A 375 4.73 14.02 -11.94
CA ILE A 375 4.97 12.96 -12.95
C ILE A 375 6.14 12.05 -12.55
N PHE A 376 7.25 12.61 -12.10
CA PHE A 376 8.46 11.87 -11.71
C PHE A 376 8.76 11.99 -10.20
N SER A 377 7.76 12.25 -9.37
CA SER A 377 7.96 12.21 -7.91
C SER A 377 8.37 10.80 -7.48
N GLU A 378 9.34 10.69 -6.59
CA GLU A 378 10.00 9.44 -6.14
C GLU A 378 10.66 8.59 -7.25
N ALA A 379 10.97 9.14 -8.42
CA ALA A 379 11.74 8.46 -9.47
C ALA A 379 13.24 8.39 -9.12
N SER A 380 13.57 7.79 -7.98
CA SER A 380 14.85 7.95 -7.26
C SER A 380 16.13 7.62 -8.03
N SER A 381 16.05 6.98 -9.20
CA SER A 381 17.19 6.67 -10.08
C SER A 381 17.29 7.57 -11.31
N LEU A 382 16.38 8.54 -11.49
CA LEU A 382 16.35 9.44 -12.64
C LEU A 382 17.52 10.42 -12.57
N GLU A 383 18.53 10.18 -13.41
CA GLU A 383 19.79 10.93 -13.48
C GLU A 383 19.68 12.12 -14.45
N GLU A 384 18.97 11.94 -15.57
CA GLU A 384 18.86 12.93 -16.65
C GLU A 384 17.44 12.95 -17.25
N ILE A 385 16.95 14.14 -17.57
CA ILE A 385 15.68 14.35 -18.25
C ILE A 385 15.73 15.62 -19.10
N ASN A 386 15.26 15.52 -20.34
CA ASN A 386 15.05 16.67 -21.22
C ASN A 386 13.58 17.09 -21.15
N LEU A 387 13.31 18.35 -20.81
CA LEU A 387 11.95 18.89 -20.77
C LEU A 387 11.51 19.37 -22.16
N PRO A 388 10.24 19.18 -22.55
CA PRO A 388 9.69 19.61 -23.84
C PRO A 388 9.78 21.12 -24.04
N THR A 389 10.06 21.58 -25.26
CA THR A 389 10.18 23.02 -25.57
C THR A 389 8.87 23.81 -25.54
N GLN A 390 7.70 23.16 -25.50
CA GLN A 390 6.38 23.82 -25.55
C GLN A 390 5.78 24.13 -24.18
N ILE A 391 6.40 23.67 -23.08
CA ILE A 391 6.00 24.05 -21.73
C ILE A 391 6.79 25.28 -21.28
N ASP A 392 6.22 26.08 -20.38
CA ASP A 392 6.88 27.24 -19.77
C ASP A 392 7.02 27.08 -18.24
N ALA A 393 6.68 25.91 -17.70
CA ALA A 393 6.66 25.65 -16.27
C ALA A 393 7.06 24.22 -15.94
N ILE A 394 7.86 24.05 -14.88
CA ILE A 394 8.03 22.75 -14.21
C ILE A 394 6.84 22.58 -13.25
N PRO A 395 5.98 21.56 -13.41
CA PRO A 395 4.81 21.38 -12.55
C PRO A 395 5.13 21.14 -11.07
N GLN A 396 4.12 21.34 -10.24
CA GLN A 396 4.16 21.01 -8.81
C GLN A 396 4.60 19.55 -8.59
N TYR A 397 5.45 19.31 -7.59
CA TYR A 397 6.00 17.99 -7.22
C TYR A 397 6.72 17.22 -8.33
N MET A 398 6.93 17.77 -9.54
CA MET A 398 7.37 16.98 -10.71
C MET A 398 8.59 16.12 -10.41
N PHE A 399 9.54 16.67 -9.66
CA PHE A 399 10.78 16.01 -9.27
C PHE A 399 10.95 15.83 -7.75
N GLU A 400 9.87 15.77 -6.99
CA GLU A 400 9.94 15.56 -5.54
C GLU A 400 10.60 14.21 -5.18
N ASN A 401 11.45 14.19 -4.16
CA ASN A 401 12.13 13.01 -3.63
C ASN A 401 12.97 12.24 -4.68
N ASN A 402 13.54 12.95 -5.66
CA ASN A 402 14.49 12.40 -6.62
C ASN A 402 15.92 12.43 -6.08
N GLN A 403 16.46 11.23 -5.88
CA GLN A 403 17.72 11.05 -5.18
C GLN A 403 18.94 10.94 -6.12
N ALA A 404 18.73 10.92 -7.43
CA ALA A 404 19.81 10.76 -8.41
C ALA A 404 20.35 12.10 -8.96
N PHE A 405 19.55 13.18 -8.93
CA PHE A 405 20.03 14.50 -9.35
C PHE A 405 21.17 14.98 -8.45
N VAL A 406 22.30 15.31 -9.08
CA VAL A 406 23.46 15.94 -8.43
C VAL A 406 23.56 17.40 -8.84
N ASN A 407 23.38 17.68 -10.13
CA ASN A 407 23.28 19.01 -10.69
C ASN A 407 22.07 19.03 -11.62
N PHE A 408 21.36 20.14 -11.67
CA PHE A 408 20.23 20.30 -12.59
C PHE A 408 20.30 21.69 -13.23
N GLU A 409 20.16 21.74 -14.55
CA GLU A 409 20.10 22.99 -15.31
C GLU A 409 18.65 23.20 -15.74
N ILE A 410 18.06 24.32 -15.34
CA ILE A 410 16.70 24.67 -15.76
C ILE A 410 16.72 25.06 -17.25
N PRO A 411 15.95 24.40 -18.13
CA PRO A 411 15.94 24.72 -19.56
C PRO A 411 15.46 26.15 -19.82
N SER A 412 16.09 26.83 -20.79
CA SER A 412 15.91 28.29 -21.03
C SER A 412 14.49 28.75 -21.37
N HIS A 413 13.59 27.84 -21.74
CA HIS A 413 12.19 28.14 -22.05
C HIS A 413 11.28 28.12 -20.81
N ILE A 414 11.77 27.62 -19.66
CA ILE A 414 11.01 27.52 -18.41
C ILE A 414 10.99 28.87 -17.70
N LYS A 415 9.81 29.39 -17.44
CA LYS A 415 9.61 30.65 -16.71
C LYS A 415 9.25 30.46 -15.26
N SER A 416 8.73 29.29 -14.89
CA SER A 416 8.25 29.04 -13.53
C SER A 416 8.56 27.63 -13.03
N ILE A 417 8.81 27.53 -11.73
CA ILE A 417 9.05 26.28 -11.02
C ILE A 417 7.93 26.12 -9.99
N GLY A 418 7.16 25.04 -10.12
CA GLY A 418 6.02 24.75 -9.27
C GLY A 418 6.40 24.45 -7.81
N ALA A 419 5.40 24.52 -6.93
CA ALA A 419 5.61 24.23 -5.51
C ALA A 419 6.17 22.81 -5.31
N TYR A 420 7.12 22.67 -4.39
CA TYR A 420 7.78 21.41 -4.05
C TYR A 420 8.39 20.63 -5.23
N ALA A 421 8.60 21.29 -6.39
CA ALA A 421 9.04 20.63 -7.62
C ALA A 421 10.35 19.85 -7.45
N PHE A 422 11.29 20.34 -6.64
CA PHE A 422 12.56 19.67 -6.33
C PHE A 422 12.72 19.43 -4.82
N SER A 423 11.61 19.27 -4.09
CA SER A 423 11.66 19.01 -2.64
C SER A 423 12.20 17.62 -2.35
N GLY A 424 13.11 17.47 -1.39
CA GLY A 424 13.63 16.16 -0.95
C GLY A 424 14.66 15.54 -1.88
N ASN A 425 15.27 16.31 -2.78
CA ASN A 425 16.37 15.87 -3.65
C ASN A 425 17.69 15.91 -2.88
N ILE A 426 17.83 15.00 -1.92
CA ILE A 426 18.90 14.97 -0.90
C ILE A 426 20.34 14.88 -1.45
N ASN A 427 20.51 14.58 -2.74
CA ASN A 427 21.81 14.52 -3.41
C ASN A 427 22.10 15.71 -4.33
N LEU A 428 21.12 16.59 -4.55
CA LEU A 428 21.28 17.80 -5.35
C LEU A 428 22.27 18.74 -4.67
N GLN A 429 23.31 19.12 -5.41
CA GLN A 429 24.40 19.99 -4.96
C GLN A 429 24.34 21.37 -5.59
N SER A 430 23.89 21.45 -6.85
CA SER A 430 23.74 22.70 -7.59
C SER A 430 22.45 22.72 -8.40
N ILE A 431 21.92 23.93 -8.57
CA ILE A 431 20.81 24.22 -9.48
C ILE A 431 21.21 25.45 -10.31
N THR A 432 21.18 25.31 -11.63
CA THR A 432 21.51 26.42 -12.54
C THR A 432 20.23 27.01 -13.10
N PHE A 433 19.98 28.27 -12.77
CA PHE A 433 18.86 29.07 -13.26
C PHE A 433 19.31 29.97 -14.42
N HIS A 434 18.41 30.28 -15.34
CA HIS A 434 18.57 31.36 -16.32
C HIS A 434 17.75 32.59 -15.91
N ASP A 435 18.03 33.73 -16.55
CA ASP A 435 17.51 35.02 -16.09
C ASP A 435 15.99 35.18 -16.26
N ASP A 436 15.39 34.48 -17.22
CA ASP A 436 13.96 34.59 -17.57
C ASP A 436 13.01 33.86 -16.59
N ILE A 437 13.52 33.32 -15.48
CA ILE A 437 12.68 32.70 -14.45
C ILE A 437 12.00 33.78 -13.61
N GLU A 438 10.67 33.76 -13.65
CA GLU A 438 9.79 34.75 -13.02
C GLU A 438 9.22 34.27 -11.68
N TYR A 439 9.14 32.94 -11.46
CA TYR A 439 8.50 32.36 -10.27
C TYR A 439 9.18 31.07 -9.78
N ILE A 440 9.42 30.98 -8.47
CA ILE A 440 9.86 29.77 -7.77
C ILE A 440 8.87 29.50 -6.63
N GLY A 441 8.17 28.37 -6.71
CA GLY A 441 7.07 28.06 -5.80
C GLY A 441 7.48 27.73 -4.36
N GLU A 442 6.46 27.68 -3.50
CA GLU A 442 6.57 27.24 -2.11
C GLU A 442 7.30 25.89 -2.02
N GLY A 443 8.30 25.81 -1.14
CA GLY A 443 9.01 24.56 -0.87
C GLY A 443 9.75 23.97 -2.07
N ALA A 444 9.91 24.69 -3.20
CA ALA A 444 10.46 24.15 -4.44
C ALA A 444 11.82 23.46 -4.24
N PHE A 445 12.65 23.94 -3.30
CA PHE A 445 13.95 23.37 -2.95
C PHE A 445 14.06 23.00 -1.46
N LYS A 446 12.94 22.63 -0.84
CA LYS A 446 12.90 22.14 0.54
C LYS A 446 13.64 20.81 0.67
N ASP A 447 14.26 20.56 1.82
CA ASP A 447 14.90 19.28 2.16
C ASP A 447 16.01 18.82 1.19
N ASN A 448 16.69 19.75 0.51
CA ASN A 448 17.85 19.45 -0.35
C ASN A 448 19.16 19.51 0.45
N TYR A 449 19.43 18.45 1.20
CA TYR A 449 20.49 18.42 2.22
C TYR A 449 21.93 18.69 1.74
N LYS A 450 22.18 18.62 0.43
CA LYS A 450 23.50 18.88 -0.18
C LYS A 450 23.57 20.14 -1.04
N LEU A 451 22.46 20.88 -1.18
CA LEU A 451 22.39 22.05 -2.04
C LEU A 451 23.20 23.21 -1.42
N ASP A 452 24.16 23.73 -2.17
CA ASP A 452 25.03 24.85 -1.77
C ASP A 452 25.20 25.87 -2.88
N ASP A 453 25.37 25.41 -4.13
CA ASP A 453 25.55 26.29 -5.28
C ASP A 453 24.19 26.73 -5.86
N VAL A 454 23.73 27.89 -5.40
CA VAL A 454 22.43 28.48 -5.75
C VAL A 454 22.62 29.96 -6.10
N ILE A 455 22.34 30.34 -7.35
CA ILE A 455 22.28 31.73 -7.81
C ILE A 455 20.84 32.04 -8.21
N LEU A 456 20.10 32.76 -7.37
CA LEU A 456 18.69 33.04 -7.64
C LEU A 456 18.52 33.92 -8.90
N PRO A 457 17.52 33.64 -9.75
CA PRO A 457 17.27 34.41 -10.96
C PRO A 457 16.84 35.85 -10.63
N PRO A 458 17.23 36.86 -11.42
CA PRO A 458 17.04 38.28 -11.10
C PRO A 458 15.58 38.74 -11.13
N ASN A 459 14.69 38.03 -11.82
CA ASN A 459 13.33 38.48 -12.11
C ASN A 459 12.28 38.03 -11.06
N ILE A 460 12.65 37.20 -10.08
CA ILE A 460 11.72 36.83 -9.00
C ILE A 460 11.44 38.02 -8.08
N THR A 461 10.20 38.09 -7.59
CA THR A 461 9.72 39.16 -6.69
C THR A 461 9.53 38.70 -5.25
N VAL A 462 9.48 37.39 -5.02
CA VAL A 462 9.26 36.76 -3.72
C VAL A 462 10.15 35.52 -3.64
N VAL A 463 10.78 35.31 -2.48
CA VAL A 463 11.25 33.98 -2.08
C VAL A 463 10.11 33.37 -1.28
N GLU A 464 9.45 32.37 -1.85
CA GLU A 464 8.22 31.79 -1.28
C GLU A 464 8.44 31.08 0.06
N ASN A 465 7.33 30.67 0.68
CA ASN A 465 7.37 29.93 1.93
C ASN A 465 8.20 28.65 1.78
N ASN A 466 9.03 28.36 2.79
CA ASN A 466 9.83 27.14 2.89
C ASN A 466 10.73 26.83 1.66
N THR A 467 10.94 27.75 0.72
CA THR A 467 11.60 27.46 -0.57
C THR A 467 12.94 26.78 -0.39
N PHE A 468 13.73 27.21 0.59
CA PHE A 468 15.01 26.63 0.96
C PHE A 468 15.04 26.12 2.42
N GLU A 469 13.92 25.63 2.95
CA GLU A 469 13.90 24.97 4.28
C GLU A 469 14.78 23.71 4.27
N ASN A 470 15.55 23.49 5.34
CA ASN A 470 16.39 22.31 5.58
C ASN A 470 17.51 22.07 4.53
N ASN A 471 18.05 23.11 3.90
CA ASN A 471 19.25 23.02 3.06
C ASN A 471 20.53 23.01 3.90
N TYR A 472 20.89 21.84 4.42
CA TYR A 472 21.98 21.70 5.39
C TYR A 472 23.40 21.98 4.87
N ALA A 473 23.58 22.14 3.55
CA ALA A 473 24.87 22.47 2.96
C ALA A 473 24.99 23.93 2.49
N LEU A 474 23.88 24.68 2.44
CA LEU A 474 23.83 26.04 1.90
C LEU A 474 24.63 27.01 2.77
N LYS A 475 25.76 27.50 2.27
CA LYS A 475 26.64 28.42 3.01
C LYS A 475 26.31 29.89 2.83
N SER A 476 25.86 30.27 1.64
CA SER A 476 25.59 31.67 1.31
C SER A 476 24.46 31.79 0.31
N ILE A 477 23.67 32.86 0.42
CA ILE A 477 22.65 33.17 -0.58
C ILE A 477 22.61 34.68 -0.84
N VAL A 478 22.47 35.04 -2.12
CA VAL A 478 22.23 36.42 -2.56
C VAL A 478 20.79 36.54 -3.01
N ILE A 479 20.01 37.37 -2.34
CA ILE A 479 18.62 37.61 -2.65
C ILE A 479 18.54 38.70 -3.74
N PRO A 480 17.88 38.45 -4.90
CA PRO A 480 17.84 39.38 -6.02
C PRO A 480 17.20 40.74 -5.70
N SER A 481 17.61 41.79 -6.42
CA SER A 481 17.18 43.18 -6.18
C SER A 481 15.68 43.43 -6.28
N ASN A 482 14.96 42.60 -7.05
CA ASN A 482 13.52 42.73 -7.26
C ASN A 482 12.68 42.06 -6.16
N VAL A 483 13.31 41.31 -5.25
CA VAL A 483 12.60 40.62 -4.17
C VAL A 483 12.08 41.62 -3.13
N LYS A 484 10.78 41.57 -2.89
CA LYS A 484 10.05 42.38 -1.90
C LYS A 484 9.73 41.63 -0.62
N GLN A 485 9.69 40.31 -0.68
CA GLN A 485 9.31 39.47 0.43
C GLN A 485 10.12 38.18 0.49
N ILE A 486 10.56 37.84 1.70
CA ILE A 486 11.02 36.49 2.07
C ILE A 486 9.89 35.83 2.85
N GLY A 487 9.44 34.67 2.39
CA GLY A 487 8.32 33.92 2.94
C GLY A 487 8.60 33.28 4.30
N ILE A 488 7.54 32.72 4.88
CA ILE A 488 7.58 31.97 6.14
C ILE A 488 8.50 30.77 5.97
N GLY A 489 9.48 30.62 6.86
CA GLY A 489 10.39 29.47 6.88
C GLY A 489 11.30 29.34 5.65
N ALA A 490 11.39 30.37 4.80
CA ALA A 490 12.09 30.29 3.50
C ALA A 490 13.52 29.75 3.59
N PHE A 491 14.26 30.06 4.66
CA PHE A 491 15.61 29.57 4.91
C PHE A 491 15.72 28.79 6.23
N ARG A 492 14.61 28.32 6.79
CA ARG A 492 14.60 27.66 8.10
C ARG A 492 15.53 26.45 8.14
N ASN A 493 16.29 26.34 9.23
CA ASN A 493 17.13 25.21 9.58
C ASN A 493 18.26 24.96 8.55
N ASN A 494 18.78 26.03 7.94
CA ASN A 494 19.97 26.03 7.11
C ASN A 494 21.21 26.15 8.01
N ARG A 495 21.56 25.02 8.64
CA ARG A 495 22.56 24.94 9.73
C ARG A 495 24.00 25.31 9.34
N THR A 496 24.28 25.50 8.05
CA THR A 496 25.58 25.91 7.53
C THR A 496 25.56 27.29 6.89
N LEU A 497 24.40 27.96 6.85
CA LEU A 497 24.25 29.29 6.27
C LEU A 497 25.04 30.30 7.10
N GLU A 498 26.07 30.87 6.51
CA GLU A 498 26.97 31.84 7.13
C GLU A 498 26.60 33.28 6.73
N THR A 499 26.16 33.49 5.49
CA THR A 499 25.88 34.83 4.94
C THR A 499 24.62 34.88 4.10
N VAL A 500 23.87 35.98 4.26
CA VAL A 500 22.68 36.31 3.46
C VAL A 500 22.81 37.75 2.99
N THR A 501 22.80 37.96 1.67
CA THR A 501 22.77 39.32 1.11
C THR A 501 21.33 39.68 0.77
N LEU A 502 20.77 40.67 1.47
CA LEU A 502 19.41 41.16 1.27
C LEU A 502 19.39 42.39 0.35
N PRO A 503 18.36 42.57 -0.49
CA PRO A 503 18.26 43.73 -1.37
C PRO A 503 17.68 44.94 -0.63
N GLU A 504 18.14 46.14 -0.98
CA GLU A 504 17.67 47.43 -0.40
C GLU A 504 16.16 47.71 -0.58
N GLY A 505 15.48 46.95 -1.44
CA GLY A 505 14.05 47.05 -1.69
C GLY A 505 13.19 46.07 -0.90
N LEU A 506 13.76 45.24 -0.03
CA LEU A 506 13.06 44.20 0.74
C LEU A 506 12.15 44.80 1.80
N GLU A 507 10.88 44.41 1.83
CA GLU A 507 9.87 45.01 2.72
C GLU A 507 9.46 44.06 3.87
N ILE A 508 9.44 42.75 3.62
CA ILE A 508 8.86 41.74 4.51
C ILE A 508 9.82 40.55 4.68
N ILE A 509 10.09 40.17 5.94
CA ILE A 509 10.68 38.88 6.31
C ILE A 509 9.65 38.10 7.12
N GLY A 510 9.18 36.98 6.57
CA GLY A 510 8.17 36.13 7.17
C GLY A 510 8.62 35.44 8.45
N SER A 511 7.65 34.97 9.23
CA SER A 511 7.92 34.22 10.46
C SER A 511 8.82 33.01 10.20
N THR A 512 9.71 32.69 11.14
CA THR A 512 10.63 31.55 11.07
C THR A 512 11.60 31.55 9.88
N ALA A 513 11.69 32.64 9.09
CA ALA A 513 12.44 32.66 7.83
C ALA A 513 13.91 32.23 7.97
N PHE A 514 14.57 32.58 9.08
CA PHE A 514 15.95 32.19 9.39
C PHE A 514 16.04 31.37 10.70
N GLU A 515 14.97 30.67 11.08
CA GLU A 515 14.94 29.93 12.34
C GLU A 515 15.97 28.78 12.32
N SER A 516 16.79 28.68 13.36
CA SER A 516 17.83 27.65 13.52
C SER A 516 18.91 27.65 12.43
N ASP A 517 19.20 28.80 11.84
CA ASP A 517 20.37 29.02 10.98
C ASP A 517 21.61 29.21 11.85
N THR A 518 22.06 28.12 12.45
CA THR A 518 22.99 28.15 13.60
C THR A 518 24.38 28.71 13.28
N LYS A 519 24.71 28.92 12.00
CA LYS A 519 25.98 29.50 11.52
C LYS A 519 25.89 30.93 11.02
N LEU A 520 24.69 31.51 10.97
CA LEU A 520 24.50 32.89 10.51
C LEU A 520 25.06 33.84 11.56
N ALA A 521 26.21 34.45 11.25
CA ALA A 521 26.95 35.28 12.20
C ALA A 521 26.54 36.76 12.18
N THR A 522 26.24 37.26 10.99
CA THR A 522 25.81 38.64 10.75
C THR A 522 24.81 38.69 9.61
N ILE A 523 23.82 39.57 9.71
CA ILE A 523 22.88 39.87 8.62
C ILE A 523 22.61 41.37 8.58
N ASN A 524 22.76 41.97 7.40
CA ASN A 524 22.50 43.39 7.18
C ASN A 524 21.05 43.57 6.78
N LEU A 525 20.22 44.07 7.70
CA LEU A 525 18.80 44.33 7.44
C LEU A 525 18.63 45.71 6.79
N PRO A 526 18.10 45.81 5.56
CA PRO A 526 17.84 47.11 4.91
C PRO A 526 16.72 47.87 5.60
N ASN A 527 16.79 49.21 5.55
CA ASN A 527 15.82 50.12 6.19
C ASN A 527 14.43 50.10 5.53
N SER A 528 14.30 49.50 4.35
CA SER A 528 13.01 49.27 3.67
C SER A 528 12.12 48.25 4.38
N ILE A 529 12.68 47.43 5.27
CA ILE A 529 11.91 46.39 5.98
C ILE A 529 10.95 47.04 6.96
N THR A 530 9.67 46.69 6.83
CA THR A 530 8.58 47.13 7.72
C THR A 530 8.09 46.02 8.64
N PHE A 531 8.36 44.76 8.29
CA PHE A 531 7.90 43.59 9.04
C PHE A 531 8.96 42.49 9.14
N ILE A 532 9.20 42.02 10.37
CA ILE A 532 10.01 40.83 10.69
C ILE A 532 9.15 39.92 11.55
N GLY A 533 8.82 38.73 11.03
CA GLY A 533 7.86 37.82 11.66
C GLY A 533 8.36 37.16 12.95
N SER A 534 7.45 36.49 13.64
CA SER A 534 7.75 35.75 14.88
C SER A 534 8.79 34.66 14.63
N ARG A 535 9.67 34.42 15.60
CA ARG A 535 10.74 33.41 15.55
C ARG A 535 11.72 33.53 14.37
N THR A 536 11.79 34.68 13.68
CA THR A 536 12.64 34.84 12.49
C THR A 536 14.09 34.43 12.73
N PHE A 537 14.70 34.83 13.85
CA PHE A 537 16.06 34.47 14.24
C PHE A 537 16.10 33.54 15.47
N TYR A 538 15.03 32.79 15.71
CA TYR A 538 14.98 31.83 16.82
C TYR A 538 16.14 30.83 16.70
N ASN A 539 16.86 30.57 17.79
CA ASN A 539 17.98 29.63 17.86
C ASN A 539 19.11 29.91 16.84
N ASN A 540 19.33 31.18 16.49
CA ASN A 540 20.51 31.62 15.71
C ASN A 540 21.73 31.70 16.62
N GLN A 541 22.46 30.58 16.74
CA GLN A 541 23.51 30.44 17.74
C GLN A 541 24.79 31.20 17.42
N SER A 542 25.04 31.60 16.18
CA SER A 542 26.25 32.34 15.79
C SER A 542 26.04 33.85 15.64
N LEU A 543 24.80 34.33 15.63
CA LEU A 543 24.49 35.75 15.45
C LEU A 543 25.04 36.56 16.62
N THR A 544 25.93 37.52 16.35
CA THR A 544 26.61 38.30 17.42
C THR A 544 26.01 39.68 17.64
N SER A 545 25.58 40.33 16.57
CA SER A 545 25.04 41.69 16.60
C SER A 545 23.99 41.86 15.52
N ILE A 546 22.99 42.71 15.77
CA ILE A 546 22.01 43.07 14.74
C ILE A 546 21.58 44.54 14.83
N VAL A 547 21.46 45.17 13.66
CA VAL A 547 20.87 46.50 13.52
C VAL A 547 19.46 46.32 12.97
N LEU A 548 18.45 46.74 13.75
CA LEU A 548 17.06 46.60 13.34
C LEU A 548 16.64 47.75 12.39
N PRO A 549 15.77 47.48 11.40
CA PRO A 549 15.31 48.48 10.44
C PRO A 549 14.60 49.67 11.11
N ASN A 550 14.84 50.88 10.59
CA ASN A 550 14.32 52.12 11.18
C ASN A 550 12.80 52.34 11.05
N GLN A 551 12.08 51.48 10.33
CA GLN A 551 10.61 51.51 10.21
C GLN A 551 9.92 50.45 11.08
N LEU A 552 10.67 49.62 11.79
CA LEU A 552 10.11 48.53 12.57
C LEU A 552 9.38 49.09 13.81
N VAL A 553 8.09 48.77 13.93
CA VAL A 553 7.22 49.22 15.04
C VAL A 553 7.16 48.17 16.16
N LYS A 554 7.35 46.89 15.83
CA LYS A 554 7.27 45.79 16.79
C LYS A 554 8.36 44.76 16.53
N ILE A 555 8.98 44.27 17.59
CA ILE A 555 9.76 43.03 17.56
C ILE A 555 8.79 41.90 17.89
N GLU A 556 8.61 40.98 16.96
CA GLU A 556 7.64 39.89 17.11
C GLU A 556 8.07 38.80 18.12
N ASP A 557 7.10 37.98 18.51
CA ASP A 557 7.28 36.95 19.53
C ASP A 557 8.45 36.00 19.19
N SER A 558 9.30 35.77 20.19
CA SER A 558 10.47 34.87 20.12
C SER A 558 11.44 35.18 18.98
N ALA A 559 11.43 36.40 18.40
CA ALA A 559 12.22 36.75 17.23
C ALA A 559 13.71 36.39 17.36
N PHE A 560 14.33 36.59 18.52
CA PHE A 560 15.74 36.33 18.81
C PHE A 560 15.95 35.29 19.92
N ARG A 561 14.90 34.57 20.32
CA ARG A 561 14.96 33.62 21.43
C ARG A 561 16.05 32.56 21.18
N ASN A 562 16.87 32.32 22.20
CA ASN A 562 18.03 31.41 22.15
C ASN A 562 19.10 31.80 21.11
N ALA A 563 19.21 33.07 20.72
CA ALA A 563 20.37 33.59 19.99
C ALA A 563 21.57 33.72 20.94
N LYS A 564 22.24 32.60 21.21
CA LYS A 564 23.17 32.43 22.34
C LYS A 564 24.44 33.27 22.31
N ASN A 565 24.75 33.93 21.19
CA ASN A 565 25.92 34.80 21.05
C ASN A 565 25.53 36.25 20.74
N LEU A 566 24.23 36.57 20.68
CA LEU A 566 23.77 37.91 20.35
C LEU A 566 23.96 38.81 21.58
N SER A 567 25.01 39.63 21.55
CA SER A 567 25.36 40.54 22.66
C SER A 567 24.94 41.98 22.40
N GLU A 568 24.73 42.36 21.13
CA GLU A 568 24.41 43.73 20.74
C GLU A 568 23.18 43.81 19.81
N VAL A 569 22.23 44.66 20.16
CA VAL A 569 21.05 44.97 19.34
C VAL A 569 20.90 46.48 19.26
N VAL A 570 20.88 47.02 18.04
CA VAL A 570 20.55 48.44 17.81
C VAL A 570 19.06 48.54 17.53
N PHE A 571 18.31 49.05 18.52
CA PHE A 571 16.87 49.26 18.43
C PHE A 571 16.53 50.51 17.58
N PRO A 572 15.46 50.46 16.77
CA PRO A 572 15.05 51.61 15.96
C PRO A 572 14.19 52.59 16.77
N SER A 573 14.27 53.88 16.46
CA SER A 573 13.53 54.93 17.18
C SER A 573 12.01 54.88 17.00
N THR A 574 11.50 54.00 16.13
CA THR A 574 10.07 53.78 15.86
C THR A 574 9.49 52.61 16.65
N LEU A 575 10.31 51.86 17.40
CA LEU A 575 9.89 50.65 18.09
C LEU A 575 8.91 50.97 19.23
N GLU A 576 7.69 50.44 19.17
CA GLU A 576 6.65 50.63 20.18
C GLU A 576 6.46 49.40 21.09
N GLU A 577 6.68 48.19 20.57
CA GLU A 577 6.43 46.95 21.31
C GLU A 577 7.55 45.91 21.15
N ILE A 578 7.94 45.30 22.27
CA ILE A 578 8.78 44.10 22.30
C ILE A 578 7.89 42.90 22.64
N GLY A 579 7.80 41.93 21.73
CA GLY A 579 6.93 40.76 21.86
C GLY A 579 7.38 39.73 22.90
N ASP A 580 6.56 38.70 23.06
CA ASP A 580 6.75 37.68 24.07
C ASP A 580 7.98 36.83 23.77
N ASN A 581 8.81 36.59 24.78
CA ASN A 581 10.06 35.84 24.67
C ASN A 581 11.05 36.38 23.61
N ALA A 582 10.88 37.62 23.13
CA ALA A 582 11.63 38.16 21.99
C ALA A 582 13.15 37.94 22.11
N PHE A 583 13.72 38.17 23.29
CA PHE A 583 15.12 38.00 23.64
C PHE A 583 15.32 36.97 24.77
N GLN A 584 14.44 35.98 24.92
CA GLN A 584 14.64 34.94 25.96
C GLN A 584 15.94 34.17 25.72
N ASN A 585 16.75 33.99 26.78
CA ASN A 585 18.06 33.31 26.76
C ASN A 585 19.05 33.93 25.75
N VAL A 586 19.13 35.26 25.74
CA VAL A 586 20.07 36.02 24.91
C VAL A 586 21.10 36.70 25.84
N PRO A 587 22.41 36.71 25.53
CA PRO A 587 23.43 37.32 26.39
C PRO A 587 23.62 38.82 26.07
N LEU A 588 22.54 39.62 26.07
CA LEU A 588 22.67 41.06 25.83
C LEU A 588 23.47 41.72 26.96
N GLU A 589 24.47 42.54 26.63
CA GLU A 589 25.27 43.26 27.63
C GLU A 589 24.67 44.64 27.96
N ASN A 590 24.15 45.33 26.94
CA ASN A 590 23.63 46.68 27.01
C ASN A 590 22.25 46.76 26.32
N VAL A 591 21.22 47.11 27.08
CA VAL A 591 19.85 47.28 26.59
C VAL A 591 19.43 48.72 26.82
N VAL A 592 19.43 49.52 25.74
CA VAL A 592 18.95 50.90 25.75
C VAL A 592 17.69 50.98 24.90
N LEU A 593 16.53 51.08 25.56
CA LEU A 593 15.25 51.16 24.86
C LEU A 593 15.06 52.55 24.23
N PRO A 594 14.60 52.63 22.97
CA PRO A 594 14.31 53.91 22.34
C PRO A 594 13.11 54.58 23.00
N SER A 595 12.99 55.90 22.84
CA SER A 595 11.97 56.71 23.51
C SER A 595 10.52 56.31 23.20
N SER A 596 10.29 55.55 22.13
CA SER A 596 8.97 55.15 21.63
C SER A 596 8.39 53.87 22.27
N VAL A 597 9.17 53.07 23.01
CA VAL A 597 8.70 51.77 23.51
C VAL A 597 7.63 51.97 24.58
N LYS A 598 6.45 51.35 24.40
CA LYS A 598 5.32 51.42 25.35
C LYS A 598 5.13 50.12 26.11
N LYS A 599 5.55 48.99 25.53
CA LYS A 599 5.25 47.66 26.08
C LYS A 599 6.39 46.68 25.90
N ILE A 600 6.67 45.95 26.97
CA ILE A 600 7.58 44.80 27.00
C ILE A 600 6.76 43.54 27.30
N GLY A 601 6.85 42.54 26.42
CA GLY A 601 6.09 41.31 26.48
C GLY A 601 6.51 40.34 27.59
N VAL A 602 5.71 39.28 27.73
CA VAL A 602 5.93 38.20 28.70
C VAL A 602 7.22 37.47 28.35
N TYR A 603 8.09 37.21 29.33
CA TYR A 603 9.40 36.57 29.14
C TYR A 603 10.35 37.29 28.17
N ALA A 604 10.09 38.55 27.78
CA ALA A 604 10.81 39.23 26.69
C ALA A 604 12.34 39.17 26.83
N PHE A 605 12.88 39.41 28.02
CA PHE A 605 14.31 39.33 28.37
C PHE A 605 14.57 38.25 29.44
N TYR A 606 13.76 37.19 29.48
CA TYR A 606 13.93 36.11 30.45
C TYR A 606 15.33 35.48 30.33
N ASN A 607 16.01 35.34 31.47
CA ASN A 607 17.32 34.71 31.61
C ASN A 607 18.42 35.38 30.76
N ASN A 608 18.40 36.72 30.68
CA ASN A 608 19.47 37.53 30.12
C ASN A 608 20.48 37.88 31.23
N GLN A 609 21.35 36.92 31.57
CA GLN A 609 22.24 37.06 32.73
C GLN A 609 23.36 38.09 32.53
N GLU A 610 23.69 38.44 31.28
CA GLU A 610 24.81 39.31 30.94
C GLU A 610 24.47 40.81 30.93
N ILE A 611 23.20 41.19 31.13
CA ILE A 611 22.78 42.61 31.11
C ILE A 611 23.46 43.35 32.27
N GLN A 612 24.32 44.30 31.92
CA GLN A 612 25.01 45.20 32.85
C GLN A 612 24.37 46.59 32.85
N ASN A 613 23.87 47.03 31.69
CA ASN A 613 23.18 48.30 31.54
C ASN A 613 21.79 48.09 30.96
N LEU A 614 20.77 48.54 31.70
CA LEU A 614 19.37 48.55 31.29
C LEU A 614 18.82 49.96 31.43
N SER A 615 18.61 50.62 30.29
CA SER A 615 17.94 51.92 30.21
C SER A 615 16.53 51.71 29.67
N LEU A 616 15.54 51.86 30.56
CA LEU A 616 14.13 51.94 30.19
C LEU A 616 13.81 53.37 29.72
N ASN A 617 12.78 53.54 28.87
CA ASN A 617 12.38 54.84 28.34
C ASN A 617 11.15 55.40 29.08
N GLU A 618 11.03 56.73 29.07
CA GLU A 618 9.95 57.46 29.77
C GLU A 618 8.52 57.14 29.29
N GLU A 619 8.36 56.64 28.06
CA GLU A 619 7.05 56.29 27.49
C GLU A 619 6.60 54.86 27.81
N LEU A 620 7.40 54.07 28.55
CA LEU A 620 7.08 52.69 28.87
C LEU A 620 5.89 52.60 29.83
N GLU A 621 4.82 51.91 29.41
CA GLU A 621 3.55 51.81 30.14
C GLU A 621 3.41 50.48 30.90
N SER A 622 3.97 49.38 30.36
CA SER A 622 3.82 48.04 30.92
C SER A 622 4.99 47.09 30.68
N ILE A 623 5.28 46.26 31.69
CA ILE A 623 6.25 45.17 31.65
C ILE A 623 5.54 43.85 31.97
N GLY A 624 5.52 42.91 31.02
CA GLY A 624 4.83 41.62 31.13
C GLY A 624 5.49 40.64 32.10
N ASP A 625 4.78 39.56 32.45
CA ASP A 625 5.26 38.58 33.43
C ASP A 625 6.62 37.99 33.03
N TYR A 626 7.50 37.82 34.01
CA TYR A 626 8.85 37.26 33.86
C TYR A 626 9.76 37.98 32.85
N ALA A 627 9.39 39.19 32.41
CA ALA A 627 10.10 39.89 31.34
C ALA A 627 11.60 40.03 31.61
N PHE A 628 12.02 40.30 32.84
CA PHE A 628 13.43 40.42 33.21
C PHE A 628 13.86 39.39 34.28
N TYR A 629 13.22 38.22 34.29
CA TYR A 629 13.55 37.19 35.26
C TYR A 629 15.01 36.74 35.09
N ASN A 630 15.74 36.60 36.20
CA ASN A 630 17.12 36.13 36.27
C ASN A 630 18.13 37.00 35.49
N ILE A 631 18.02 38.33 35.63
CA ILE A 631 19.06 39.30 35.22
C ILE A 631 20.05 39.50 36.37
N ARG A 632 21.25 38.91 36.30
CA ARG A 632 22.13 38.84 37.47
C ARG A 632 23.14 39.97 37.59
N ASN A 633 23.51 40.64 36.51
CA ASN A 633 24.64 41.57 36.51
C ASN A 633 24.23 43.06 36.62
N ILE A 634 23.02 43.35 37.11
CA ILE A 634 22.53 44.73 37.28
C ILE A 634 22.37 45.09 38.76
N THR A 635 22.89 46.25 39.16
CA THR A 635 22.90 46.72 40.56
C THR A 635 21.80 47.72 40.89
N SER A 636 21.30 48.47 39.91
CA SER A 636 20.23 49.44 40.09
C SER A 636 19.35 49.56 38.86
N ILE A 637 18.05 49.75 39.06
CA ILE A 637 17.08 49.99 37.98
C ILE A 637 16.25 51.22 38.31
N ILE A 638 16.13 52.12 37.33
CA ILE A 638 15.22 53.27 37.38
C ILE A 638 13.99 52.91 36.54
N LEU A 639 12.82 52.91 37.18
CA LEU A 639 11.55 52.69 36.50
C LEU A 639 10.96 54.04 36.05
N PRO A 640 10.41 54.13 34.82
CA PRO A 640 9.92 55.39 34.26
C PRO A 640 8.55 55.81 34.82
N GLU A 641 8.28 57.12 34.83
CA GLU A 641 7.11 57.75 35.45
C GLU A 641 5.75 57.43 34.80
N ARG A 642 5.76 56.81 33.61
CA ARG A 642 4.53 56.36 32.92
C ARG A 642 4.23 54.88 33.15
N LEU A 643 5.12 54.15 33.83
CA LEU A 643 4.94 52.73 34.06
C LEU A 643 3.78 52.50 35.03
N SER A 644 2.74 51.79 34.57
CA SER A 644 1.54 51.49 35.36
C SER A 644 1.46 50.02 35.78
N TYR A 645 2.12 49.12 35.05
CA TYR A 645 2.00 47.68 35.22
C TYR A 645 3.35 46.98 35.24
N ILE A 646 3.61 46.26 36.34
CA ILE A 646 4.74 45.33 36.50
C ILE A 646 4.16 43.92 36.73
N GLY A 647 4.42 43.01 35.79
CA GLY A 647 3.91 41.64 35.83
C GLY A 647 4.45 40.76 36.96
N GLN A 648 4.00 39.51 36.97
CA GLN A 648 4.48 38.47 37.88
C GLN A 648 5.98 38.20 37.67
N ALA A 649 6.74 38.13 38.76
CA ALA A 649 8.15 37.71 38.78
C ALA A 649 9.08 38.47 37.80
N VAL A 650 8.77 39.73 37.48
CA VAL A 650 9.51 40.54 36.50
C VAL A 650 11.00 40.61 36.80
N PHE A 651 11.41 40.86 38.04
CA PHE A 651 12.82 40.97 38.44
C PHE A 651 13.28 39.81 39.31
N ALA A 652 12.53 38.71 39.38
CA ALA A 652 12.87 37.60 40.26
C ALA A 652 14.22 36.96 39.86
N ASN A 653 15.01 36.56 40.85
CA ASN A 653 16.39 36.06 40.72
C ASN A 653 17.40 37.09 40.17
N SER A 654 17.14 38.37 40.35
CA SER A 654 18.14 39.43 40.10
C SER A 654 18.98 39.62 41.37
N SER A 655 19.93 38.72 41.60
CA SER A 655 20.66 38.61 42.88
C SER A 655 21.48 39.83 43.24
N ASP A 656 22.03 40.52 42.24
CA ASP A 656 22.98 41.62 42.45
C ASP A 656 22.27 42.98 42.42
N LEU A 657 20.94 43.00 42.25
CA LEU A 657 20.13 44.21 42.26
C LEU A 657 20.06 44.75 43.70
N GLU A 658 20.76 45.86 43.95
CA GLU A 658 20.89 46.50 45.27
C GLU A 658 19.78 47.52 45.52
N SER A 659 19.31 48.21 44.48
CA SER A 659 18.28 49.25 44.63
C SER A 659 17.31 49.31 43.45
N ILE A 660 16.04 49.56 43.75
CA ILE A 660 15.03 49.90 42.76
C ILE A 660 14.15 51.03 43.28
N TRP A 661 13.85 51.99 42.42
CA TRP A 661 12.90 53.07 42.67
C TRP A 661 11.61 52.82 41.89
N ILE A 662 10.48 52.85 42.60
CA ILE A 662 9.14 52.58 42.04
C ILE A 662 8.33 53.89 42.05
N PRO A 663 7.98 54.45 40.88
CA PRO A 663 7.21 55.70 40.76
C PRO A 663 5.79 55.57 41.28
N SER A 664 5.19 56.72 41.59
CA SER A 664 3.79 56.83 42.00
C SER A 664 2.78 56.32 40.96
N SER A 665 3.20 56.24 39.69
CA SER A 665 2.41 55.75 38.56
C SER A 665 2.12 54.25 38.58
N VAL A 666 2.88 53.45 39.33
CA VAL A 666 2.76 51.98 39.29
C VAL A 666 1.52 51.51 40.05
N GLU A 667 0.46 51.21 39.29
CA GLU A 667 -0.83 50.76 39.81
C GLU A 667 -0.83 49.27 40.22
N VAL A 668 -0.10 48.43 39.48
CA VAL A 668 -0.08 46.98 39.67
C VAL A 668 1.34 46.44 39.72
N ILE A 669 1.64 45.66 40.76
CA ILE A 669 2.80 44.78 40.84
C ILE A 669 2.33 43.35 41.05
N GLY A 670 2.75 42.45 40.15
CA GLY A 670 2.41 41.04 40.16
C GLY A 670 3.09 40.24 41.27
N ALA A 671 2.65 38.99 41.45
CA ALA A 671 3.22 38.09 42.45
C ALA A 671 4.72 37.87 42.24
N ASN A 672 5.48 37.75 43.32
CA ASN A 672 6.90 37.38 43.30
C ASN A 672 7.79 38.31 42.46
N ALA A 673 7.38 39.55 42.19
CA ALA A 673 8.09 40.50 41.32
C ALA A 673 9.59 40.63 41.65
N PHE A 674 9.93 40.55 42.95
CA PHE A 674 11.30 40.65 43.47
C PHE A 674 11.76 39.39 44.21
N TYR A 675 11.20 38.22 43.86
CA TYR A 675 11.57 36.96 44.52
C TYR A 675 13.06 36.64 44.31
N ALA A 676 13.78 36.32 45.39
CA ALA A 676 15.21 35.99 45.36
C ALA A 676 16.15 37.12 44.88
N CYS A 677 15.77 38.39 45.07
CA CYS A 677 16.68 39.54 44.97
C CYS A 677 17.32 39.82 46.34
N THR A 678 18.45 39.18 46.66
CA THR A 678 18.93 39.10 48.06
C THR A 678 19.48 40.39 48.65
N GLU A 679 20.00 41.29 47.81
CA GLU A 679 20.61 42.57 48.24
C GLU A 679 19.68 43.78 48.05
N LEU A 680 18.44 43.57 47.61
CA LEU A 680 17.57 44.63 47.12
C LEU A 680 16.92 45.46 48.24
N THR A 681 17.10 46.78 48.19
CA THR A 681 16.27 47.77 48.89
C THR A 681 15.28 48.42 47.93
N ILE A 682 13.99 48.42 48.28
CA ILE A 682 12.90 48.94 47.44
C ILE A 682 12.48 50.32 47.95
N SER A 683 12.58 51.34 47.10
CA SER A 683 12.08 52.69 47.40
C SER A 683 10.80 52.96 46.61
N ILE A 684 9.75 53.44 47.27
CA ILE A 684 8.43 53.68 46.68
C ILE A 684 8.06 55.15 46.84
N GLU A 685 7.73 55.79 45.72
CA GLU A 685 7.17 57.13 45.67
C GLU A 685 5.64 57.10 45.92
N ALA A 686 5.25 56.59 47.09
CA ALA A 686 3.87 56.61 47.55
C ALA A 686 3.85 56.80 49.07
N THR A 687 2.75 57.30 49.62
CA THR A 687 2.61 57.50 51.08
C THR A 687 2.38 56.20 51.86
N GLN A 688 1.96 55.13 51.16
CA GLN A 688 1.76 53.78 51.66
C GLN A 688 1.87 52.78 50.50
N ILE A 689 2.05 51.49 50.81
CA ILE A 689 2.03 50.43 49.79
C ILE A 689 0.61 50.35 49.20
N PRO A 690 0.44 50.44 47.87
CA PRO A 690 -0.89 50.36 47.25
C PRO A 690 -1.58 49.01 47.45
N ASP A 691 -2.87 49.03 47.82
CA ASP A 691 -3.69 47.82 48.03
C ASP A 691 -3.89 46.98 46.75
N ALA A 692 -3.70 47.61 45.58
CA ALA A 692 -3.82 46.96 44.28
C ALA A 692 -2.63 46.04 43.96
N TRP A 693 -1.50 46.17 44.66
CA TRP A 693 -0.35 45.30 44.46
C TRP A 693 -0.62 43.90 45.01
N HIS A 694 -0.15 42.88 44.29
CA HIS A 694 -0.41 41.50 44.66
C HIS A 694 0.21 41.16 46.04
N PRO A 695 -0.48 40.49 46.98
CA PRO A 695 0.02 40.29 48.36
C PRO A 695 1.43 39.69 48.49
N ASN A 696 1.84 38.88 47.51
CA ASN A 696 3.17 38.26 47.43
C ASN A 696 4.16 39.01 46.51
N TRP A 697 3.94 40.29 46.18
CA TRP A 697 4.85 41.07 45.33
C TRP A 697 6.27 41.13 45.91
N ASN A 698 6.38 41.27 47.24
CA ASN A 698 7.61 41.21 48.04
C ASN A 698 7.62 39.98 48.95
N PHE A 699 7.49 38.78 48.38
CA PHE A 699 7.45 37.53 49.16
C PHE A 699 8.71 37.29 50.02
N SER A 700 9.86 37.81 49.60
CA SER A 700 11.14 37.67 50.31
C SER A 700 11.31 38.62 51.50
N ASN A 701 10.30 39.44 51.83
CA ASN A 701 10.34 40.46 52.90
C ASN A 701 11.55 41.41 52.77
N LEU A 702 11.84 41.86 51.55
CA LEU A 702 12.91 42.81 51.26
C LEU A 702 12.65 44.16 51.95
N PRO A 703 13.69 44.92 52.35
CA PRO A 703 13.53 46.27 52.89
C PRO A 703 12.73 47.18 51.95
N VAL A 704 11.72 47.87 52.49
CA VAL A 704 10.88 48.83 51.77
C VAL A 704 10.93 50.20 52.44
N LEU A 705 11.25 51.23 51.66
CA LEU A 705 11.22 52.64 52.04
C LEU A 705 10.04 53.32 51.32
N VAL A 706 9.16 53.97 52.08
CA VAL A 706 7.91 54.57 51.59
C VAL A 706 8.00 56.09 51.74
N GLY A 707 7.45 56.83 50.78
CA GLY A 707 7.45 58.29 50.76
C GLY A 707 8.80 58.90 50.37
N VAL A 708 9.58 58.17 49.56
CA VAL A 708 10.87 58.62 49.06
C VAL A 708 10.66 59.36 47.74
N GLU A 709 10.91 60.67 47.73
CA GLU A 709 10.93 61.49 46.51
C GLU A 709 12.08 61.05 45.60
N SER A 710 11.91 61.15 44.27
CA SER A 710 12.92 60.66 43.32
C SER A 710 14.29 61.29 43.58
N GLN A 711 15.34 60.47 43.57
CA GLN A 711 16.71 60.97 43.50
C GLN A 711 17.07 61.13 42.03
N ASN A 712 16.88 62.35 41.51
CA ASN A 712 17.47 62.75 40.23
C ASN A 712 19.00 62.67 40.27
#